data_AF-A0AAN4PBB7-F1
#
_entry.id   AF-A0AAN4PBB7-F1
#
_cell.length_a   1.000
_cell.length_b   1.000
_cell.length_c   1.000
_cell.angle_alpha   90.00
_cell.angle_beta   90.00
_cell.angle_gamma   90.00
#
_symmetry.space_group_name_H-M   'P 1'
#
loop_
_entity.id
_entity.type
_entity.pdbx_description
1 polymer ?
#
loop_
_entity_poly.entity_id
_entity_poly.type
_entity_poly.pdbx_seq_one_letter_code
_entity_poly.pdbx_strand_id
1 'polypeptide(L)'
;MKLSAPLLVSLAAFSQAVTALVAFPGAEGFGANAIGGRKGQVYVVTNLNDSGTGSLRDAVSATDRIVVFAVGGVIKISDRIVVSKRVTILGQTAPGDGITVYGNGWSFSNADDAIVRYIRIRMGKGGSSGKDAMGIAEGNRMIFDHVSVSWGRDETFSINGDASNITIQNSIIAQGLETHSCGGLIQTDGGVSLFRNLYIDNKTRNPKVKGVNEFTNNVVYNWGGGGGYIAGDSDGQSYANIIGNYFISGPSTSVTAFTRGNANFHGYVENNYYDPDKDGQLDGSALGVSSSNYGGMAIVPSKYNYPAVAYTMSPAEAVTYVTKYAGASKVRDSVDTQLITQVQSWGTKGALISDEATMGGPGSLNGGTPAKDTDGDGIPDEAEKQLGTDPNTNDSMKLHTLAATCPSLPSSPQLQAISTLPDPFSWYPLQQSGRVTTLSDWQCRQSHISTLLQQLELGTKPPAPSSVTSTFSQNKLTITASNAGKTISFTATITYPSSGAGPYPAMIAYGGLSIPLPPGVATITFDNSQIAQQNDQSSRGKGLFYTLYGANHAAGAMMAWAWATSLIIDRLEATPAARINTARIGVTGCSRNGKGALVAGAFDSRIALTVPQESGTGGSGCWRLAAASEGAPQNVQTAGEIVQENVWFSTAFNTYANNVDQLPFDHHMLAGLIAPRGLLSIDNAGYQWLGPWSSLGCMGTARLIWQAMGVPDRMGYSMSTNHPHCSFPDQQRDDLFAFVNRFLLGMDVNTTVQKNYAGIAFDSKPWVNWQVPTLT
;
A
#
# COMPACT_ATOMS: atom_id res chain seq x y z
N MET A 1 14.29 67.69 -2.74
CA MET A 1 14.63 66.63 -1.76
C MET A 1 13.74 65.43 -2.03
N LYS A 2 14.23 64.46 -2.81
CA LYS A 2 13.60 63.15 -3.01
C LYS A 2 14.39 62.16 -2.16
N LEU A 3 13.75 61.56 -1.16
CA LEU A 3 14.32 60.45 -0.39
C LEU A 3 13.45 59.22 -0.66
N SER A 4 14.05 58.31 -1.42
CA SER A 4 13.62 56.95 -1.72
C SER A 4 13.70 56.08 -0.48
N ALA A 5 12.61 55.37 -0.15
CA ALA A 5 12.60 54.28 0.81
C ALA A 5 12.56 52.93 0.06
N PRO A 6 13.35 51.92 0.45
CA PRO A 6 13.54 50.71 -0.32
C PRO A 6 12.43 49.67 -0.09
N LEU A 7 12.14 48.94 -1.16
CA LEU A 7 11.21 47.81 -1.23
C LEU A 7 11.83 46.60 -0.48
N LEU A 8 11.28 46.23 0.67
CA LEU A 8 11.60 44.96 1.34
C LEU A 8 10.76 43.85 0.71
N VAL A 9 11.38 43.09 -0.21
CA VAL A 9 10.83 41.83 -0.72
C VAL A 9 11.07 40.76 0.34
N SER A 10 10.03 40.42 1.10
CA SER A 10 10.04 39.25 1.98
C SER A 10 9.89 37.98 1.13
N LEU A 11 10.99 37.27 0.88
CA LEU A 11 10.94 35.87 0.42
C LEU A 11 10.32 35.03 1.54
N ALA A 12 9.03 34.74 1.46
CA ALA A 12 8.41 33.69 2.27
C ALA A 12 8.78 32.34 1.64
N ALA A 13 9.69 31.60 2.28
CA ALA A 13 10.01 30.24 1.93
C ALA A 13 8.76 29.36 2.14
N PHE A 14 8.22 28.80 1.05
CA PHE A 14 7.15 27.81 1.10
C PHE A 14 7.73 26.50 1.66
N SER A 15 7.47 26.21 2.94
CA SER A 15 7.71 24.88 3.50
C SER A 15 6.57 23.96 3.07
N GLN A 16 6.84 23.07 2.11
CA GLN A 16 5.96 21.95 1.80
C GLN A 16 5.86 21.04 3.04
N ALA A 17 4.65 20.82 3.55
CA ALA A 17 4.41 19.78 4.55
C ALA A 17 4.56 18.41 3.86
N VAL A 18 5.70 17.77 4.08
CA VAL A 18 6.00 16.42 3.57
C VAL A 18 5.36 15.41 4.52
N THR A 19 4.35 14.68 4.06
CA THR A 19 3.85 13.48 4.76
C THR A 19 5.02 12.51 4.91
N ALA A 20 5.30 12.06 6.13
CA ALA A 20 6.43 11.16 6.37
C ALA A 20 6.28 9.86 5.55
N LEU A 21 7.28 9.55 4.73
CA LEU A 21 7.30 8.36 3.89
C LEU A 21 7.53 7.12 4.78
N VAL A 22 6.55 6.21 4.83
CA VAL A 22 6.68 4.90 5.50
C VAL A 22 7.91 4.13 5.00
N ALA A 23 8.51 3.28 5.83
CA ALA A 23 9.77 2.56 5.59
C ALA A 23 9.79 1.77 4.27
N PHE A 24 8.67 1.19 3.88
CA PHE A 24 8.42 0.56 2.59
C PHE A 24 6.90 0.37 2.41
N PRO A 25 6.40 0.11 1.19
CA PRO A 25 4.99 -0.26 1.00
C PRO A 25 4.62 -1.49 1.83
N GLY A 26 3.62 -1.36 2.71
CA GLY A 26 3.21 -2.41 3.65
C GLY A 26 3.92 -2.39 5.00
N ALA A 27 4.74 -1.37 5.31
CA ALA A 27 5.25 -1.12 6.65
C ALA A 27 4.11 -0.61 7.56
N GLU A 28 3.87 -1.30 8.68
CA GLU A 28 2.80 -0.97 9.63
C GLU A 28 3.34 -0.87 11.06
N GLY A 29 2.51 -0.34 11.96
CA GLY A 29 2.82 -0.30 13.39
C GLY A 29 3.76 0.81 13.83
N PHE A 30 4.20 0.70 15.07
CA PHE A 30 5.04 1.69 15.74
C PHE A 30 6.33 2.03 14.95
N GLY A 31 6.95 1.04 14.32
CA GLY A 31 8.16 1.19 13.51
C GLY A 31 7.94 1.60 12.04
N ALA A 32 6.69 1.81 11.59
CA ALA A 32 6.37 2.01 10.17
C ALA A 32 7.10 3.18 9.50
N ASN A 33 7.52 4.17 10.28
CA ASN A 33 8.15 5.40 9.79
C ASN A 33 9.68 5.39 9.89
N ALA A 34 10.31 4.23 10.12
CA ALA A 34 11.77 4.11 10.09
C ALA A 34 12.33 4.65 8.77
N ILE A 35 13.34 5.50 8.86
CA ILE A 35 13.94 6.14 7.67
C ILE A 35 14.95 5.22 6.99
N GLY A 36 15.64 4.34 7.72
CA GLY A 36 16.68 3.50 7.15
C GLY A 36 17.89 4.32 6.69
N GLY A 37 18.68 3.75 5.79
CA GLY A 37 19.80 4.41 5.12
C GLY A 37 19.42 5.38 4.01
N ARG A 38 18.15 5.82 3.93
CA ARG A 38 17.72 6.81 2.94
C ARG A 38 18.56 8.08 3.09
N LYS A 39 19.10 8.61 1.99
CA LYS A 39 20.08 9.73 1.91
C LYS A 39 21.54 9.36 2.24
N GLY A 40 21.80 8.10 2.52
CA GLY A 40 23.12 7.56 2.78
C GLY A 40 23.82 7.06 1.51
N GLN A 41 24.47 5.91 1.63
CA GLN A 41 25.15 5.23 0.51
C GLN A 41 24.70 3.78 0.39
N VAL A 42 24.68 3.23 -0.83
CA VAL A 42 24.56 1.77 -0.98
C VAL A 42 25.89 1.13 -0.60
N TYR A 43 25.81 0.02 0.13
CA TYR A 43 26.94 -0.84 0.43
C TYR A 43 26.61 -2.25 -0.05
N VAL A 44 27.40 -2.74 -1.00
CA VAL A 44 27.24 -4.09 -1.56
C VAL A 44 28.08 -5.08 -0.78
N VAL A 45 27.43 -6.05 -0.15
CA VAL A 45 28.10 -7.21 0.45
C VAL A 45 28.51 -8.15 -0.69
N THR A 46 29.82 -8.33 -0.86
CA THR A 46 30.44 -9.07 -1.98
C THR A 46 31.10 -10.37 -1.55
N ASN A 47 31.16 -10.65 -0.25
CA ASN A 47 31.72 -11.91 0.26
C ASN A 47 31.00 -12.38 1.53
N LEU A 48 31.18 -13.66 1.85
CA LEU A 48 30.58 -14.32 3.01
C LEU A 48 31.50 -14.35 4.24
N ASN A 49 32.57 -13.55 4.24
CA ASN A 49 33.51 -13.50 5.35
C ASN A 49 32.86 -12.82 6.57
N ASP A 50 33.33 -13.18 7.77
CA ASP A 50 32.85 -12.56 9.02
C ASP A 50 33.17 -11.05 9.08
N SER A 51 34.32 -10.63 8.55
CA SER A 51 34.80 -9.25 8.65
C SER A 51 35.66 -8.84 7.45
N GLY A 52 36.02 -7.55 7.41
CA GLY A 52 36.80 -6.94 6.33
C GLY A 52 35.93 -6.34 5.22
N THR A 53 36.56 -5.64 4.28
CA THR A 53 35.88 -4.97 3.18
C THR A 53 35.00 -5.95 2.38
N GLY A 54 33.81 -5.49 2.03
CA GLY A 54 32.80 -6.29 1.33
C GLY A 54 32.02 -7.29 2.20
N SER A 55 32.33 -7.41 3.51
CA SER A 55 31.56 -8.23 4.44
C SER A 55 30.30 -7.53 4.94
N LEU A 56 29.32 -8.31 5.43
CA LEU A 56 28.14 -7.77 6.10
C LEU A 56 28.50 -6.98 7.37
N ARG A 57 29.50 -7.44 8.14
CA ARG A 57 29.92 -6.75 9.37
C ARG A 57 30.44 -5.36 9.08
N ASP A 58 31.27 -5.23 8.03
CA ASP A 58 31.72 -3.90 7.59
C ASP A 58 30.51 -3.06 7.15
N ALA A 59 29.61 -3.64 6.34
CA ALA A 59 28.41 -2.97 5.83
C ALA A 59 27.58 -2.29 6.94
N VAL A 60 27.26 -3.01 8.01
CA VAL A 60 26.36 -2.53 9.07
C VAL A 60 27.04 -1.72 10.18
N SER A 61 28.37 -1.67 10.20
CA SER A 61 29.14 -0.98 11.24
C SER A 61 29.08 0.55 11.15
N ALA A 62 28.76 1.10 9.97
CA ALA A 62 28.65 2.53 9.74
C ALA A 62 27.18 2.97 9.57
N THR A 63 26.93 4.26 9.80
CA THR A 63 25.59 4.84 9.66
C THR A 63 25.23 5.11 8.21
N ASP A 64 23.94 5.38 7.95
CA ASP A 64 23.46 5.90 6.67
C ASP A 64 23.80 4.96 5.51
N ARG A 65 23.46 3.69 5.63
CA ARG A 65 23.75 2.67 4.61
C ARG A 65 22.53 1.89 4.18
N ILE A 66 22.41 1.68 2.88
CA ILE A 66 21.53 0.68 2.29
C ILE A 66 22.39 -0.53 1.95
N VAL A 67 22.25 -1.59 2.71
CA VAL A 67 22.99 -2.84 2.58
C VAL A 67 22.23 -3.77 1.66
N VAL A 68 22.88 -4.11 0.56
CA VAL A 68 22.44 -5.07 -0.46
C VAL A 68 23.49 -6.17 -0.61
N PHE A 69 23.14 -7.25 -1.28
CA PHE A 69 23.95 -8.46 -1.34
C PHE A 69 24.17 -8.91 -2.79
N ALA A 70 25.44 -8.95 -3.19
CA ALA A 70 25.88 -9.58 -4.45
C ALA A 70 26.32 -11.04 -4.24
N VAL A 71 26.10 -11.61 -3.04
CA VAL A 71 26.37 -13.02 -2.74
C VAL A 71 25.21 -13.60 -1.94
N GLY A 72 24.91 -14.87 -2.18
CA GLY A 72 24.02 -15.68 -1.36
C GLY A 72 24.84 -16.71 -0.61
N GLY A 73 24.37 -17.15 0.57
CA GLY A 73 25.10 -18.12 1.36
C GLY A 73 24.96 -17.97 2.86
N VAL A 74 25.77 -18.77 3.57
CA VAL A 74 25.86 -18.72 5.03
C VAL A 74 27.08 -17.88 5.43
N ILE A 75 26.83 -16.74 6.07
CA ILE A 75 27.87 -15.91 6.69
C ILE A 75 28.10 -16.44 8.10
N LYS A 76 29.28 -16.98 8.37
CA LYS A 76 29.64 -17.49 9.70
C LYS A 76 30.30 -16.37 10.50
N ILE A 77 29.72 -16.05 11.65
CA ILE A 77 30.23 -15.01 12.55
C ILE A 77 30.75 -15.61 13.85
N SER A 78 31.89 -15.13 14.31
CA SER A 78 32.48 -15.51 15.60
C SER A 78 31.97 -14.62 16.73
N ASP A 79 31.97 -13.31 16.48
CA ASP A 79 31.50 -12.28 17.41
C ASP A 79 30.14 -11.71 17.01
N ARG A 80 29.47 -11.08 17.97
CA ARG A 80 28.18 -10.41 17.75
C ARG A 80 28.29 -9.33 16.66
N ILE A 81 27.32 -9.28 15.76
CA ILE A 81 27.16 -8.17 14.81
C ILE A 81 26.49 -7.00 15.56
N VAL A 82 27.11 -5.82 15.50
CA VAL A 82 26.53 -4.58 16.06
C VAL A 82 26.13 -3.69 14.88
N VAL A 83 24.85 -3.36 14.82
CA VAL A 83 24.28 -2.56 13.72
C VAL A 83 24.23 -1.09 14.12
N SER A 84 24.71 -0.23 13.23
CA SER A 84 24.72 1.21 13.41
C SER A 84 23.35 1.86 13.13
N LYS A 85 23.27 3.19 13.24
CA LYS A 85 22.05 3.97 12.99
C LYS A 85 21.78 4.15 11.50
N ARG A 86 20.51 4.30 11.12
CA ARG A 86 20.06 4.58 9.74
C ARG A 86 20.62 3.55 8.77
N VAL A 87 20.43 2.27 9.09
CA VAL A 87 20.84 1.15 8.25
C VAL A 87 19.60 0.46 7.70
N THR A 88 19.54 0.31 6.38
CA THR A 88 18.55 -0.52 5.67
C THR A 88 19.24 -1.80 5.23
N ILE A 89 18.75 -2.97 5.59
CA ILE A 89 19.30 -4.27 5.17
C ILE A 89 18.24 -4.98 4.31
N LEU A 90 18.54 -5.18 3.04
CA LEU A 90 17.64 -5.76 2.05
C LEU A 90 18.08 -7.18 1.69
N GLY A 91 17.83 -8.15 2.59
CA GLY A 91 18.21 -9.55 2.36
C GLY A 91 17.59 -10.16 1.09
N GLN A 92 16.48 -9.60 0.60
CA GLN A 92 15.83 -10.03 -0.64
C GLN A 92 16.62 -9.74 -1.92
N THR A 93 17.72 -8.98 -1.88
CA THR A 93 18.59 -8.76 -3.04
C THR A 93 19.59 -9.90 -3.22
N ALA A 94 19.83 -10.70 -2.17
CA ALA A 94 20.81 -11.77 -2.23
C ALA A 94 20.41 -12.83 -3.28
N PRO A 95 21.35 -13.30 -4.11
CA PRO A 95 21.08 -14.36 -5.08
C PRO A 95 20.84 -15.72 -4.43
N GLY A 96 20.38 -16.65 -5.26
CA GLY A 96 20.14 -18.04 -4.87
C GLY A 96 19.12 -18.15 -3.73
N ASP A 97 19.48 -18.87 -2.67
CA ASP A 97 18.59 -19.10 -1.52
C ASP A 97 18.64 -17.94 -0.49
N GLY A 98 19.36 -16.86 -0.80
CA GLY A 98 19.51 -15.67 0.02
C GLY A 98 20.61 -15.78 1.07
N ILE A 99 20.46 -15.03 2.18
CA ILE A 99 21.47 -14.95 3.25
C ILE A 99 20.96 -15.55 4.55
N THR A 100 21.80 -16.40 5.14
CA THR A 100 21.72 -16.81 6.54
C THR A 100 22.98 -16.36 7.26
N VAL A 101 22.82 -15.68 8.41
CA VAL A 101 23.93 -15.36 9.30
C VAL A 101 23.92 -16.33 10.46
N TYR A 102 25.02 -17.05 10.64
CA TYR A 102 25.15 -18.12 11.63
C TYR A 102 26.31 -17.86 12.60
N GLY A 103 26.01 -17.82 13.90
CA GLY A 103 26.99 -17.50 14.95
C GLY A 103 26.47 -16.43 15.91
N ASN A 104 27.34 -15.83 16.74
CA ASN A 104 27.06 -15.13 18.02
C ASN A 104 26.09 -13.89 18.05
N GLY A 105 24.99 -13.92 17.29
CA GLY A 105 23.85 -13.02 17.37
C GLY A 105 24.10 -11.60 16.85
N TRP A 106 23.07 -10.78 16.96
CA TRP A 106 23.03 -9.39 16.53
C TRP A 106 22.59 -8.48 17.67
N SER A 107 23.06 -7.24 17.64
CA SER A 107 22.55 -6.16 18.48
C SER A 107 22.22 -4.94 17.63
N PHE A 108 21.02 -4.42 17.84
CA PHE A 108 20.58 -3.11 17.34
C PHE A 108 20.48 -2.10 18.50
N SER A 109 21.15 -2.37 19.63
CA SER A 109 21.25 -1.41 20.72
C SER A 109 22.02 -0.18 20.25
N ASN A 110 21.51 1.01 20.57
CA ASN A 110 21.95 2.30 20.03
C ASN A 110 21.76 2.48 18.51
N ALA A 111 21.02 1.59 17.84
CA ALA A 111 20.55 1.89 16.49
C ALA A 111 19.37 2.86 16.57
N ASP A 112 19.15 3.64 15.51
CA ASP A 112 17.94 4.41 15.28
C ASP A 112 17.59 4.25 13.81
N ASP A 113 16.30 4.28 13.44
CA ASP A 113 15.87 4.28 12.04
C ASP A 113 16.38 3.07 11.25
N ALA A 114 16.31 1.86 11.83
CA ALA A 114 16.73 0.63 11.15
C ALA A 114 15.59 -0.03 10.37
N ILE A 115 15.90 -0.53 9.17
CA ILE A 115 14.97 -1.33 8.35
C ILE A 115 15.66 -2.64 8.01
N VAL A 116 15.05 -3.79 8.33
CA VAL A 116 15.64 -5.11 8.03
C VAL A 116 14.60 -6.00 7.40
N ARG A 117 14.94 -6.62 6.25
CA ARG A 117 14.01 -7.48 5.53
C ARG A 117 14.64 -8.75 4.95
N TYR A 118 13.85 -9.83 4.90
CA TYR A 118 14.15 -11.08 4.16
C TYR A 118 15.53 -11.70 4.45
N ILE A 119 15.96 -11.69 5.71
CA ILE A 119 17.23 -12.29 6.16
C ILE A 119 17.00 -13.29 7.30
N ARG A 120 17.87 -14.29 7.39
CA ARG A 120 17.83 -15.31 8.45
C ARG A 120 18.99 -15.12 9.41
N ILE A 121 18.70 -15.08 10.71
CA ILE A 121 19.67 -14.85 11.78
C ILE A 121 19.58 -16.03 12.75
N ARG A 122 20.66 -16.78 12.85
CA ARG A 122 20.70 -18.06 13.56
C ARG A 122 21.88 -18.09 14.50
N MET A 123 21.62 -18.05 15.79
CA MET A 123 22.72 -17.97 16.76
C MET A 123 23.41 -19.30 16.98
N GLY A 124 22.62 -20.34 17.26
CA GLY A 124 23.11 -21.70 17.43
C GLY A 124 23.88 -21.93 18.73
N LYS A 125 24.24 -23.19 18.97
CA LYS A 125 24.96 -23.64 20.16
C LYS A 125 26.38 -23.07 20.24
N GLY A 126 26.94 -22.60 19.13
CA GLY A 126 28.22 -21.86 19.12
C GLY A 126 28.15 -20.46 19.75
N GLY A 127 26.96 -19.87 19.87
CA GLY A 127 26.78 -18.55 20.45
C GLY A 127 27.07 -18.49 21.95
N SER A 128 27.39 -17.28 22.43
CA SER A 128 27.64 -17.04 23.86
C SER A 128 26.39 -17.31 24.70
N SER A 129 26.55 -17.98 25.85
CA SER A 129 25.44 -18.21 26.79
C SER A 129 24.92 -16.89 27.40
N GLY A 130 23.62 -16.80 27.68
CA GLY A 130 23.03 -15.60 28.30
C GLY A 130 23.01 -14.39 27.37
N LYS A 131 22.88 -14.66 26.07
CA LYS A 131 22.87 -13.65 25.02
C LYS A 131 21.85 -13.97 23.95
N ASP A 132 21.25 -12.92 23.41
CA ASP A 132 20.17 -13.04 22.44
C ASP A 132 20.69 -13.28 21.03
N ALA A 133 19.89 -13.99 20.22
CA ALA A 133 20.12 -14.07 18.78
C ALA A 133 19.90 -12.68 18.13
N MET A 134 18.91 -11.92 18.58
CA MET A 134 18.76 -10.49 18.31
C MET A 134 18.32 -9.72 19.55
N GLY A 135 19.06 -8.66 19.90
CA GLY A 135 18.75 -7.82 21.05
C GLY A 135 18.71 -6.32 20.73
N ILE A 136 17.76 -5.62 21.33
CA ILE A 136 17.61 -4.16 21.31
C ILE A 136 17.42 -3.68 22.74
N ALA A 137 18.40 -2.98 23.30
CA ALA A 137 18.32 -2.46 24.68
C ALA A 137 18.03 -0.95 24.75
N GLU A 138 18.31 -0.24 23.66
CA GLU A 138 18.03 1.19 23.49
C GLU A 138 18.01 1.53 22.01
N GLY A 139 17.24 2.54 21.62
CA GLY A 139 17.11 2.97 20.22
C GLY A 139 15.68 3.29 19.80
N ASN A 140 15.49 3.86 18.62
CA ASN A 140 14.18 4.34 18.18
C ASN A 140 13.88 4.08 16.69
N ARG A 141 12.60 3.88 16.36
CA ARG A 141 12.07 3.76 14.98
C ARG A 141 12.74 2.63 14.21
N MET A 142 12.38 1.38 14.50
CA MET A 142 12.94 0.23 13.78
C MET A 142 11.84 -0.69 13.25
N ILE A 143 12.05 -1.26 12.07
CA ILE A 143 11.15 -2.26 11.51
C ILE A 143 11.90 -3.48 10.99
N PHE A 144 11.41 -4.64 11.42
CA PHE A 144 11.88 -5.96 11.02
C PHE A 144 10.72 -6.67 10.32
N ASP A 145 10.87 -6.95 9.03
CA ASP A 145 9.81 -7.49 8.19
C ASP A 145 10.31 -8.69 7.40
N HIS A 146 9.63 -9.84 7.48
CA HIS A 146 10.08 -11.06 6.80
C HIS A 146 11.46 -11.55 7.27
N VAL A 147 11.78 -11.44 8.56
CA VAL A 147 13.02 -12.00 9.11
C VAL A 147 12.77 -13.34 9.79
N SER A 148 13.73 -14.27 9.71
CA SER A 148 13.67 -15.53 10.45
C SER A 148 14.78 -15.56 11.48
N VAL A 149 14.42 -15.70 12.75
CA VAL A 149 15.36 -15.64 13.87
C VAL A 149 15.25 -16.93 14.66
N SER A 150 16.39 -17.59 14.89
CA SER A 150 16.39 -18.88 15.60
C SER A 150 17.57 -19.08 16.54
N TRP A 151 17.40 -20.05 17.44
CA TRP A 151 18.46 -20.66 18.23
C TRP A 151 19.17 -19.71 19.18
N GLY A 152 18.43 -18.77 19.77
CA GLY A 152 18.93 -17.89 20.83
C GLY A 152 19.44 -18.68 22.03
N ARG A 153 20.45 -18.12 22.72
CA ARG A 153 21.07 -18.70 23.92
C ARG A 153 20.61 -18.05 25.24
N ASP A 154 19.75 -17.04 25.12
CA ASP A 154 18.91 -16.46 26.16
C ASP A 154 17.53 -16.20 25.55
N GLU A 155 17.35 -15.12 24.79
CA GLU A 155 16.19 -14.94 23.91
C GLU A 155 16.53 -15.06 22.42
N THR A 156 15.52 -15.44 21.63
CA THR A 156 15.64 -15.40 20.17
C THR A 156 15.55 -13.95 19.67
N PHE A 157 14.55 -13.16 20.10
CA PHE A 157 14.47 -11.74 19.75
C PHE A 157 13.90 -10.89 20.88
N SER A 158 14.74 -10.08 21.54
CA SER A 158 14.33 -9.19 22.63
C SER A 158 14.38 -7.71 22.27
N ILE A 159 13.44 -6.96 22.85
CA ILE A 159 13.37 -5.50 22.88
C ILE A 159 13.20 -5.11 24.35
N ASN A 160 14.19 -4.47 24.94
CA ASN A 160 14.17 -4.04 26.34
C ASN A 160 14.74 -2.63 26.50
N GLY A 161 14.73 -2.12 27.74
CA GLY A 161 15.32 -0.84 28.10
C GLY A 161 14.65 0.35 27.43
N ASP A 162 15.45 1.31 26.98
CA ASP A 162 15.01 2.60 26.43
C ASP A 162 14.76 2.51 24.91
N ALA A 163 14.16 1.42 24.46
CA ALA A 163 13.83 1.17 23.06
C ALA A 163 12.41 1.69 22.72
N SER A 164 12.19 2.32 21.57
CA SER A 164 10.87 2.88 21.22
C SER A 164 10.53 2.82 19.74
N ASN A 165 9.24 2.82 19.42
CA ASN A 165 8.70 2.81 18.07
C ASN A 165 9.21 1.64 17.21
N ILE A 166 8.96 0.40 17.64
CA ILE A 166 9.50 -0.79 16.96
C ILE A 166 8.38 -1.65 16.39
N THR A 167 8.53 -2.13 15.16
CA THR A 167 7.65 -3.15 14.56
C THR A 167 8.45 -4.41 14.24
N ILE A 168 7.93 -5.57 14.65
CA ILE A 168 8.29 -6.87 14.06
C ILE A 168 7.05 -7.39 13.34
N GLN A 169 7.14 -7.57 12.03
CA GLN A 169 6.01 -8.06 11.23
C GLN A 169 6.40 -9.19 10.28
N ASN A 170 5.45 -10.06 9.95
CA ASN A 170 5.61 -11.13 8.96
C ASN A 170 6.88 -11.98 9.21
N SER A 171 7.26 -12.23 10.46
CA SER A 171 8.57 -12.81 10.83
C SER A 171 8.44 -14.13 11.56
N ILE A 172 9.51 -14.94 11.56
CA ILE A 172 9.60 -16.20 12.32
C ILE A 172 10.54 -15.99 13.51
N ILE A 173 10.07 -16.34 14.71
CA ILE A 173 10.84 -16.34 15.96
C ILE A 173 10.78 -17.74 16.54
N ALA A 174 11.86 -18.51 16.38
CA ALA A 174 11.81 -19.96 16.52
C ALA A 174 12.91 -20.55 17.40
N GLN A 175 12.58 -21.64 18.08
CA GLN A 175 13.55 -22.58 18.65
C GLN A 175 14.68 -21.93 19.45
N GLY A 176 14.37 -21.08 20.44
CA GLY A 176 15.36 -20.73 21.47
C GLY A 176 15.94 -22.02 22.06
N LEU A 177 17.25 -22.10 22.28
CA LEU A 177 17.89 -23.36 22.67
C LEU A 177 17.71 -23.62 24.18
N GLU A 178 17.40 -24.88 24.53
CA GLU A 178 17.45 -25.32 25.92
C GLU A 178 18.87 -25.17 26.50
N THR A 179 19.01 -24.88 27.80
CA THR A 179 17.98 -24.93 28.85
C THR A 179 17.17 -23.65 29.06
N HIS A 180 17.50 -22.57 28.32
CA HIS A 180 16.84 -21.26 28.41
C HIS A 180 16.09 -20.88 27.13
N SER A 181 15.27 -21.81 26.61
CA SER A 181 14.55 -21.63 25.35
C SER A 181 13.48 -20.52 25.41
N CYS A 182 13.80 -19.32 24.93
CA CYS A 182 12.90 -18.17 24.98
C CYS A 182 12.65 -17.53 23.60
N GLY A 183 11.40 -17.18 23.29
CA GLY A 183 11.06 -16.47 22.06
C GLY A 183 11.54 -15.02 22.07
N GLY A 184 11.16 -14.24 23.09
CA GLY A 184 11.53 -12.83 23.19
C GLY A 184 10.96 -12.12 24.41
N LEU A 185 11.79 -11.25 25.02
CA LEU A 185 11.35 -10.30 26.04
C LEU A 185 11.05 -8.95 25.38
N ILE A 186 9.84 -8.46 25.56
CA ILE A 186 9.35 -7.18 25.04
C ILE A 186 9.04 -6.29 26.24
N GLN A 187 10.00 -5.47 26.64
CA GLN A 187 9.96 -4.69 27.87
C GLN A 187 10.31 -3.22 27.58
N THR A 188 9.31 -2.46 27.15
CA THR A 188 9.44 -1.01 26.95
C THR A 188 8.08 -0.32 26.93
N ASP A 189 8.04 0.92 27.43
CA ASP A 189 6.89 1.82 27.30
C ASP A 189 6.88 2.60 25.98
N GLY A 190 7.95 2.48 25.18
CA GLY A 190 8.14 3.17 23.92
C GLY A 190 7.33 2.64 22.73
N GLY A 191 6.51 1.59 22.95
CA GLY A 191 5.60 1.03 21.94
C GLY A 191 6.24 0.03 20.99
N VAL A 192 5.72 -1.20 20.99
CA VAL A 192 6.14 -2.29 20.09
C VAL A 192 4.94 -2.92 19.41
N SER A 193 4.97 -2.98 18.07
CA SER A 193 4.02 -3.72 17.24
C SER A 193 4.56 -5.10 16.86
N LEU A 194 3.76 -6.13 17.05
CA LEU A 194 4.03 -7.51 16.66
C LEU A 194 2.88 -8.00 15.77
N PHE A 195 3.13 -8.08 14.46
CA PHE A 195 2.09 -8.37 13.47
C PHE A 195 2.39 -9.60 12.62
N ARG A 196 1.46 -10.55 12.54
CA ARG A 196 1.55 -11.67 11.57
C ARG A 196 2.87 -12.42 11.69
N ASN A 197 3.38 -12.57 12.92
CA ASN A 197 4.58 -13.34 13.19
C ASN A 197 4.22 -14.79 13.53
N LEU A 198 5.16 -15.69 13.29
CA LEU A 198 5.15 -17.05 13.81
C LEU A 198 6.12 -17.15 14.99
N TYR A 199 5.60 -17.40 16.18
CA TYR A 199 6.40 -17.88 17.30
C TYR A 199 6.27 -19.40 17.37
N ILE A 200 7.38 -20.12 17.30
CA ILE A 200 7.35 -21.59 17.19
C ILE A 200 8.45 -22.26 18.01
N ASP A 201 8.10 -23.32 18.72
CA ASP A 201 9.06 -24.22 19.39
C ASP A 201 9.97 -23.51 20.42
N ASN A 202 9.51 -22.44 21.07
CA ASN A 202 10.20 -21.87 22.23
C ASN A 202 9.50 -22.27 23.53
N LYS A 203 10.26 -22.62 24.58
CA LYS A 203 9.68 -23.08 25.85
C LYS A 203 8.89 -21.99 26.57
N THR A 204 9.32 -20.74 26.49
CA THR A 204 8.76 -19.62 27.24
C THR A 204 8.92 -18.30 26.48
N ARG A 205 8.31 -17.22 27.01
CA ARG A 205 8.40 -15.85 26.48
C ARG A 205 8.06 -15.77 24.99
N ASN A 206 6.83 -16.10 24.59
CA ASN A 206 6.38 -16.23 23.19
C ASN A 206 5.45 -15.11 22.64
N PRO A 207 5.54 -13.81 22.99
CA PRO A 207 6.54 -13.09 23.77
C PRO A 207 6.25 -13.07 25.29
N LYS A 208 7.18 -12.51 26.06
CA LYS A 208 6.89 -11.97 27.41
C LYS A 208 6.83 -10.46 27.32
N VAL A 209 5.68 -9.87 27.67
CA VAL A 209 5.42 -8.44 27.48
C VAL A 209 5.43 -7.70 28.81
N LYS A 210 6.04 -6.51 28.79
CA LYS A 210 6.00 -5.47 29.80
C LYS A 210 5.99 -4.09 29.11
N GLY A 211 5.11 -3.19 29.53
CA GLY A 211 4.94 -1.88 28.92
C GLY A 211 3.91 -1.88 27.77
N VAL A 212 4.18 -1.13 26.69
CA VAL A 212 3.21 -0.84 25.61
C VAL A 212 3.38 -1.79 24.43
N ASN A 213 2.35 -2.57 24.12
CA ASN A 213 2.41 -3.56 23.05
C ASN A 213 1.13 -3.66 22.22
N GLU A 214 1.32 -3.91 20.92
CA GLU A 214 0.27 -4.16 19.96
C GLU A 214 0.54 -5.53 19.31
N PHE A 215 -0.20 -6.56 19.72
CA PHE A 215 -0.01 -7.96 19.34
C PHE A 215 -1.22 -8.46 18.52
N THR A 216 -1.10 -8.34 17.19
CA THR A 216 -2.24 -8.60 16.29
C THR A 216 -1.90 -9.62 15.19
N ASN A 217 -2.81 -10.59 14.99
CA ASN A 217 -2.76 -11.62 13.95
C ASN A 217 -1.49 -12.49 13.94
N ASN A 218 -0.87 -12.74 15.09
CA ASN A 218 0.25 -13.66 15.22
C ASN A 218 -0.24 -15.11 15.37
N VAL A 219 0.61 -16.05 14.97
CA VAL A 219 0.46 -17.48 15.25
C VAL A 219 1.51 -17.88 16.26
N VAL A 220 1.09 -18.52 17.34
CA VAL A 220 1.99 -19.07 18.36
C VAL A 220 1.79 -20.58 18.42
N TYR A 221 2.85 -21.35 18.18
CA TYR A 221 2.79 -22.79 18.01
C TYR A 221 3.77 -23.51 18.93
N ASN A 222 3.32 -24.59 19.57
CA ASN A 222 4.16 -25.54 20.32
C ASN A 222 5.08 -24.89 21.37
N TRP A 223 4.55 -23.95 22.15
CA TRP A 223 5.29 -23.41 23.30
C TRP A 223 5.49 -24.47 24.38
N GLY A 224 6.45 -24.26 25.28
CA GLY A 224 6.68 -25.15 26.44
C GLY A 224 5.99 -24.69 27.73
N GLY A 225 6.57 -25.02 28.89
CA GLY A 225 5.98 -24.73 30.21
C GLY A 225 5.87 -23.25 30.60
N GLY A 226 6.31 -22.32 29.74
CA GLY A 226 6.20 -20.88 29.98
C GLY A 226 4.94 -20.22 29.43
N GLY A 227 4.23 -20.87 28.51
CA GLY A 227 3.07 -20.28 27.83
C GLY A 227 3.39 -19.68 26.46
N GLY A 228 2.33 -19.49 25.68
CA GLY A 228 2.32 -18.85 24.36
C GLY A 228 2.36 -17.32 24.43
N TYR A 229 1.96 -16.71 25.55
CA TYR A 229 2.10 -15.29 25.82
C TYR A 229 2.21 -15.07 27.33
N ILE A 230 3.28 -14.41 27.77
CA ILE A 230 3.46 -14.09 29.20
C ILE A 230 3.05 -12.65 29.44
N ALA A 231 1.98 -12.48 30.22
CA ALA A 231 1.39 -11.20 30.57
C ALA A 231 2.01 -10.61 31.84
N GLY A 232 3.35 -10.48 31.84
CA GLY A 232 4.13 -9.96 32.97
C GLY A 232 4.44 -10.98 34.08
N ASP A 233 5.18 -10.52 35.09
CA ASP A 233 5.43 -11.17 36.39
C ASP A 233 6.08 -10.20 37.42
N SER A 234 5.96 -8.89 37.19
CA SER A 234 6.61 -7.83 37.98
C SER A 234 5.62 -6.70 38.31
N ASP A 235 6.00 -5.81 39.24
CA ASP A 235 5.16 -4.70 39.73
C ASP A 235 4.88 -3.59 38.69
N GLY A 236 5.58 -3.59 37.56
CA GLY A 236 5.42 -2.60 36.48
C GLY A 236 4.09 -2.71 35.72
N GLN A 237 3.59 -1.56 35.25
CA GLN A 237 2.36 -1.47 34.46
C GLN A 237 2.60 -1.92 33.01
N SER A 238 1.59 -2.54 32.40
CA SER A 238 1.63 -2.92 30.98
C SER A 238 0.29 -2.68 30.31
N TYR A 239 0.31 -2.27 29.05
CA TYR A 239 -0.87 -1.88 28.27
C TYR A 239 -0.79 -2.52 26.89
N ALA A 240 -1.62 -3.53 26.66
CA ALA A 240 -1.53 -4.35 25.45
C ALA A 240 -2.85 -4.47 24.71
N ASN A 241 -2.82 -4.33 23.38
CA ASN A 241 -3.86 -4.85 22.50
C ASN A 241 -3.45 -6.27 22.05
N ILE A 242 -4.33 -7.26 22.21
CA ILE A 242 -4.10 -8.67 21.87
C ILE A 242 -5.27 -9.12 21.00
N ILE A 243 -5.11 -9.07 19.67
CA ILE A 243 -6.24 -9.15 18.73
C ILE A 243 -6.01 -10.18 17.62
N GLY A 244 -6.99 -11.06 17.38
CA GLY A 244 -7.03 -11.89 16.18
C GLY A 244 -5.88 -12.90 16.07
N ASN A 245 -5.25 -13.27 17.19
CA ASN A 245 -4.13 -14.22 17.22
C ASN A 245 -4.63 -15.67 17.28
N TYR A 246 -3.79 -16.61 16.85
CA TYR A 246 -4.09 -18.04 16.91
C TYR A 246 -3.00 -18.78 17.70
N PHE A 247 -3.39 -19.42 18.80
CA PHE A 247 -2.52 -20.21 19.65
C PHE A 247 -2.79 -21.70 19.41
N ILE A 248 -1.78 -22.47 19.02
CA ILE A 248 -1.90 -23.89 18.70
C ILE A 248 -0.94 -24.69 19.57
N SER A 249 -1.50 -25.57 20.40
CA SER A 249 -0.71 -26.48 21.23
C SER A 249 0.04 -27.48 20.37
N GLY A 250 1.28 -27.79 20.76
CA GLY A 250 2.07 -28.85 20.12
C GLY A 250 2.62 -29.86 21.13
N PRO A 251 3.50 -30.77 20.70
CA PRO A 251 4.02 -31.85 21.55
C PRO A 251 4.69 -31.35 22.84
N SER A 252 5.30 -30.17 22.82
CA SER A 252 5.99 -29.55 23.97
C SER A 252 5.08 -28.74 24.88
N THR A 253 3.84 -28.46 24.44
CA THR A 253 2.89 -27.64 25.20
C THR A 253 2.39 -28.34 26.44
N SER A 254 2.67 -27.72 27.59
CA SER A 254 2.37 -28.22 28.93
C SER A 254 1.59 -27.23 29.81
N VAL A 255 1.35 -26.01 29.32
CA VAL A 255 0.54 -24.99 29.99
C VAL A 255 -0.31 -24.23 28.97
N THR A 256 -1.32 -23.50 29.45
CA THR A 256 -2.22 -22.69 28.63
C THR A 256 -1.49 -21.60 27.81
N ALA A 257 -2.17 -21.08 26.79
CA ALA A 257 -1.65 -20.03 25.92
C ALA A 257 -1.19 -18.79 26.70
N PHE A 258 -2.01 -18.27 27.61
CA PHE A 258 -1.68 -17.11 28.43
C PHE A 258 -1.27 -17.53 29.84
N THR A 259 -0.19 -16.94 30.36
CA THR A 259 0.28 -17.20 31.73
C THR A 259 0.77 -15.92 32.43
N ARG A 260 0.82 -15.99 33.77
CA ARG A 260 1.44 -15.00 34.69
C ARG A 260 0.90 -13.57 34.60
N GLY A 261 -0.31 -13.41 34.09
CA GLY A 261 -1.07 -12.17 34.19
C GLY A 261 -1.31 -11.77 35.65
N ASN A 262 -1.44 -10.47 35.87
CA ASN A 262 -1.83 -9.91 37.15
C ASN A 262 -2.56 -8.57 36.95
N ALA A 263 -2.96 -7.92 38.04
CA ALA A 263 -3.72 -6.67 38.01
C ALA A 263 -2.98 -5.48 37.37
N ASN A 264 -1.64 -5.53 37.24
CA ASN A 264 -0.84 -4.47 36.61
C ASN A 264 -0.72 -4.64 35.08
N PHE A 265 -1.11 -5.80 34.54
CA PHE A 265 -1.13 -6.03 33.11
C PHE A 265 -2.55 -5.78 32.56
N HIS A 266 -2.71 -4.72 31.78
CA HIS A 266 -3.98 -4.23 31.26
C HIS A 266 -4.14 -4.60 29.78
N GLY A 267 -4.84 -5.70 29.50
CA GLY A 267 -5.05 -6.23 28.14
C GLY A 267 -6.42 -5.89 27.57
N TYR A 268 -6.47 -5.24 26.40
CA TYR A 268 -7.63 -5.33 25.52
C TYR A 268 -7.49 -6.59 24.67
N VAL A 269 -8.50 -7.45 24.70
CA VAL A 269 -8.45 -8.74 24.01
C VAL A 269 -9.65 -8.88 23.08
N GLU A 270 -9.41 -9.36 21.87
CA GLU A 270 -10.46 -9.52 20.87
C GLU A 270 -10.14 -10.68 19.93
N ASN A 271 -11.10 -11.60 19.77
CA ASN A 271 -11.05 -12.65 18.76
C ASN A 271 -9.75 -13.48 18.72
N ASN A 272 -9.19 -13.84 19.87
CA ASN A 272 -8.03 -14.76 19.92
C ASN A 272 -8.51 -16.20 19.97
N TYR A 273 -7.90 -17.09 19.20
CA TYR A 273 -8.24 -18.51 19.13
C TYR A 273 -7.23 -19.37 19.86
N TYR A 274 -7.69 -20.46 20.46
CA TYR A 274 -6.85 -21.46 21.09
C TYR A 274 -7.28 -22.87 20.68
N ASP A 275 -6.29 -23.63 20.21
CA ASP A 275 -6.38 -25.02 19.82
C ASP A 275 -5.53 -25.88 20.79
N PRO A 276 -6.16 -26.60 21.72
CA PRO A 276 -5.46 -27.24 22.84
C PRO A 276 -5.13 -28.73 22.61
N ASP A 277 -5.77 -29.42 21.67
CA ASP A 277 -5.93 -30.87 21.73
C ASP A 277 -4.89 -31.69 20.94
N LYS A 278 -4.16 -31.03 20.02
CA LYS A 278 -3.03 -31.61 19.27
C LYS A 278 -3.45 -32.77 18.35
N ASP A 279 -4.67 -32.74 17.84
CA ASP A 279 -5.26 -33.85 17.10
C ASP A 279 -4.88 -33.90 15.61
N GLY A 280 -4.19 -32.86 15.11
CA GLY A 280 -3.81 -32.73 13.71
C GLY A 280 -4.84 -31.99 12.85
N GLN A 281 -5.83 -31.34 13.45
CA GLN A 281 -6.79 -30.45 12.81
C GLN A 281 -6.60 -29.02 13.31
N LEU A 282 -7.01 -28.05 12.49
CA LEU A 282 -7.01 -26.64 12.86
C LEU A 282 -8.45 -26.22 13.18
N ASP A 283 -8.95 -26.62 14.34
CA ASP A 283 -10.35 -26.44 14.75
C ASP A 283 -10.49 -25.82 16.16
N GLY A 284 -9.42 -25.19 16.64
CA GLY A 284 -9.43 -24.32 17.81
C GLY A 284 -10.57 -23.30 17.82
N SER A 285 -10.89 -22.84 19.03
CA SER A 285 -12.05 -22.00 19.30
C SER A 285 -11.66 -20.65 19.88
N ALA A 286 -12.57 -19.68 19.78
CA ALA A 286 -12.37 -18.36 20.37
C ALA A 286 -12.24 -18.45 21.91
N LEU A 287 -11.18 -17.84 22.45
CA LEU A 287 -11.00 -17.67 23.88
C LEU A 287 -12.03 -16.66 24.41
N GLY A 288 -12.85 -17.10 25.38
CA GLY A 288 -13.78 -16.21 26.07
C GLY A 288 -13.05 -15.05 26.77
N VAL A 289 -13.63 -13.85 26.71
CA VAL A 289 -13.05 -12.63 27.30
C VAL A 289 -13.18 -12.66 28.83
N SER A 290 -12.18 -13.20 29.51
CA SER A 290 -12.13 -13.26 30.98
C SER A 290 -10.69 -13.25 31.49
N SER A 291 -10.47 -12.70 32.68
CA SER A 291 -9.13 -12.65 33.29
C SER A 291 -8.49 -14.05 33.40
N SER A 292 -9.27 -15.07 33.76
CA SER A 292 -8.78 -16.46 33.89
C SER A 292 -8.28 -17.05 32.57
N ASN A 293 -8.96 -16.78 31.45
CA ASN A 293 -8.54 -17.30 30.14
C ASN A 293 -7.27 -16.62 29.61
N TYR A 294 -7.00 -15.41 30.10
CA TYR A 294 -5.86 -14.59 29.73
C TYR A 294 -4.82 -14.53 30.87
N GLY A 295 -4.65 -15.66 31.58
CA GLY A 295 -3.56 -15.87 32.52
C GLY A 295 -3.61 -15.04 33.80
N GLY A 296 -4.74 -14.41 34.13
CA GLY A 296 -4.93 -13.57 35.31
C GLY A 296 -4.74 -12.07 35.07
N MET A 297 -4.58 -11.61 33.82
CA MET A 297 -4.40 -10.19 33.51
C MET A 297 -5.69 -9.38 33.74
N ALA A 298 -5.54 -8.07 33.99
CA ALA A 298 -6.67 -7.15 34.02
C ALA A 298 -7.19 -6.92 32.59
N ILE A 299 -8.43 -7.34 32.32
CA ILE A 299 -9.06 -7.12 31.03
C ILE A 299 -9.70 -5.73 31.00
N VAL A 300 -9.36 -4.93 30.00
CA VAL A 300 -9.92 -3.58 29.83
C VAL A 300 -10.98 -3.56 28.72
N PRO A 301 -12.02 -2.72 28.84
CA PRO A 301 -13.17 -2.74 27.93
C PRO A 301 -12.93 -1.99 26.61
N SER A 302 -11.80 -1.29 26.45
CA SER A 302 -11.55 -0.43 25.30
C SER A 302 -10.16 -0.66 24.74
N LYS A 303 -10.10 -0.76 23.41
CA LYS A 303 -8.87 -0.88 22.64
C LYS A 303 -8.02 0.37 22.82
N TYR A 304 -6.72 0.19 23.01
CA TYR A 304 -5.77 1.31 23.01
C TYR A 304 -5.56 1.86 21.60
N ASN A 305 -5.44 3.18 21.47
CA ASN A 305 -5.21 3.86 20.19
C ASN A 305 -3.72 3.79 19.78
N TYR A 306 -3.26 2.59 19.46
CA TYR A 306 -1.91 2.35 18.95
C TYR A 306 -1.90 2.26 17.42
N PRO A 307 -0.74 2.47 16.76
CA PRO A 307 -0.57 2.19 15.34
C PRO A 307 -0.88 0.70 15.06
N ALA A 308 -2.07 0.43 14.51
CA ALA A 308 -2.57 -0.92 14.25
C ALA A 308 -2.29 -1.36 12.80
N VAL A 309 -2.51 -2.64 12.53
CA VAL A 309 -2.59 -3.16 11.16
C VAL A 309 -3.72 -2.47 10.38
N ALA A 310 -3.51 -2.24 9.09
CA ALA A 310 -4.54 -1.66 8.22
C ALA A 310 -5.73 -2.61 7.99
N TYR A 311 -5.49 -3.92 8.10
CA TYR A 311 -6.50 -4.97 8.06
C TYR A 311 -6.24 -5.99 9.17
N THR A 312 -7.19 -6.11 10.10
CA THR A 312 -7.18 -7.18 11.11
C THR A 312 -7.84 -8.41 10.49
N MET A 313 -7.04 -9.44 10.22
CA MET A 313 -7.49 -10.73 9.73
C MET A 313 -8.31 -11.47 10.80
N SER A 314 -9.20 -12.37 10.40
CA SER A 314 -9.66 -13.42 11.31
C SER A 314 -8.46 -14.31 11.71
N PRO A 315 -8.51 -15.00 12.86
CA PRO A 315 -7.45 -15.91 13.28
C PRO A 315 -7.12 -16.99 12.23
N ALA A 316 -8.12 -17.56 11.55
CA ALA A 316 -7.90 -18.57 10.51
C ALA A 316 -7.20 -17.98 9.26
N GLU A 317 -7.58 -16.79 8.84
CA GLU A 317 -6.87 -16.05 7.79
C GLU A 317 -5.43 -15.73 8.22
N ALA A 318 -5.22 -15.37 9.49
CA ALA A 318 -3.89 -15.13 10.04
C ALA A 318 -3.00 -16.38 9.95
N VAL A 319 -3.51 -17.57 10.28
CA VAL A 319 -2.77 -18.84 10.10
C VAL A 319 -2.40 -19.08 8.65
N THR A 320 -3.35 -18.88 7.72
CA THR A 320 -3.11 -19.03 6.28
C THR A 320 -2.05 -18.05 5.79
N TYR A 321 -2.12 -16.79 6.24
CA TYR A 321 -1.16 -15.76 5.86
C TYR A 321 0.23 -16.04 6.42
N VAL A 322 0.33 -16.32 7.72
CA VAL A 322 1.61 -16.51 8.43
C VAL A 322 2.35 -17.73 7.90
N THR A 323 1.67 -18.85 7.68
CA THR A 323 2.30 -20.07 7.12
C THR A 323 2.87 -19.84 5.72
N LYS A 324 2.25 -18.96 4.93
CA LYS A 324 2.72 -18.61 3.59
C LYS A 324 3.84 -17.57 3.62
N TYR A 325 3.66 -16.49 4.35
CA TYR A 325 4.47 -15.27 4.18
C TYR A 325 5.47 -14.99 5.31
N ALA A 326 5.35 -15.59 6.50
CA ALA A 326 6.23 -15.20 7.61
C ALA A 326 7.69 -15.65 7.43
N GLY A 327 8.64 -14.87 7.95
CA GLY A 327 10.08 -15.14 7.83
C GLY A 327 10.63 -14.75 6.46
N ALA A 328 11.87 -15.18 6.16
CA ALA A 328 12.50 -14.95 4.87
C ALA A 328 11.83 -15.80 3.77
N SER A 329 10.60 -15.41 3.38
CA SER A 329 9.65 -16.27 2.66
C SER A 329 9.72 -16.19 1.13
N LYS A 330 10.53 -15.27 0.56
CA LYS A 330 10.79 -15.25 -0.89
C LYS A 330 11.37 -16.57 -1.39
N VAL A 331 12.29 -17.13 -0.60
CA VAL A 331 12.82 -18.48 -0.75
C VAL A 331 12.97 -19.00 0.66
N ARG A 332 12.36 -20.13 1.03
CA ARG A 332 12.60 -20.72 2.36
C ARG A 332 13.76 -21.69 2.29
N ASP A 333 14.61 -21.69 3.31
CA ASP A 333 15.60 -22.74 3.45
C ASP A 333 15.02 -23.96 4.18
N SER A 334 15.87 -24.97 4.41
CA SER A 334 15.45 -26.24 5.01
C SER A 334 14.87 -26.08 6.42
N VAL A 335 15.37 -25.14 7.22
CA VAL A 335 14.91 -24.94 8.60
C VAL A 335 13.56 -24.22 8.60
N ASP A 336 13.44 -23.10 7.88
CA ASP A 336 12.16 -22.38 7.77
C ASP A 336 11.07 -23.30 7.18
N THR A 337 11.41 -24.10 6.17
CA THR A 337 10.49 -25.08 5.57
C THR A 337 10.03 -26.13 6.59
N GLN A 338 10.94 -26.64 7.42
CA GLN A 338 10.59 -27.58 8.49
C GLN A 338 9.70 -26.94 9.55
N LEU A 339 9.99 -25.71 9.98
CA LEU A 339 9.16 -24.98 10.94
C LEU A 339 7.74 -24.74 10.41
N ILE A 340 7.60 -24.34 9.13
CA ILE A 340 6.28 -24.20 8.50
C ILE A 340 5.55 -25.55 8.42
N THR A 341 6.25 -26.62 8.08
CA THR A 341 5.69 -27.98 8.06
C THR A 341 5.21 -28.42 9.45
N GLN A 342 5.93 -28.01 10.51
CA GLN A 342 5.56 -28.32 11.89
C GLN A 342 4.30 -27.57 12.32
N VAL A 343 4.19 -26.25 12.08
CA VAL A 343 2.95 -25.53 12.42
C VAL A 343 1.76 -26.07 11.63
N GLN A 344 1.94 -26.42 10.35
CA GLN A 344 0.90 -27.04 9.50
C GLN A 344 0.56 -28.49 9.86
N SER A 345 1.25 -29.06 10.85
CA SER A 345 0.87 -30.36 11.42
C SER A 345 -0.24 -30.25 12.46
N TRP A 346 -0.65 -29.01 12.77
CA TRP A 346 -1.75 -28.67 13.67
C TRP A 346 -1.65 -29.42 15.01
N GLY A 347 -0.47 -29.32 15.61
CA GLY A 347 -0.20 -29.79 16.97
C GLY A 347 0.47 -31.15 17.08
N THR A 348 0.63 -31.88 15.97
CA THR A 348 1.20 -33.24 16.00
C THR A 348 2.74 -33.29 15.91
N LYS A 349 3.40 -32.21 15.49
CA LYS A 349 4.87 -32.13 15.34
C LYS A 349 5.48 -30.91 16.03
N GLY A 350 6.80 -30.88 16.16
CA GLY A 350 7.56 -29.79 16.78
C GLY A 350 8.23 -30.23 18.07
N ALA A 351 9.32 -29.57 18.45
CA ALA A 351 10.10 -29.93 19.64
C ALA A 351 10.90 -28.74 20.17
N LEU A 352 11.02 -28.67 21.50
CA LEU A 352 12.09 -27.89 22.13
C LEU A 352 13.42 -28.58 21.89
N ILE A 353 14.42 -27.84 21.44
CA ILE A 353 15.74 -28.38 21.09
C ILE A 353 16.84 -27.72 21.92
N SER A 354 17.91 -28.46 22.20
CA SER A 354 19.14 -27.95 22.83
C SER A 354 20.29 -27.78 21.83
N ASP A 355 20.10 -28.26 20.60
CA ASP A 355 21.14 -28.35 19.58
C ASP A 355 20.51 -28.30 18.18
N GLU A 356 20.87 -27.30 17.40
CA GLU A 356 20.40 -27.08 16.03
C GLU A 356 20.75 -28.21 15.07
N ALA A 357 21.67 -29.12 15.42
CA ALA A 357 21.98 -30.29 14.62
C ALA A 357 20.74 -31.16 14.33
N THR A 358 19.73 -31.16 15.21
CA THR A 358 18.46 -31.89 14.97
C THR A 358 17.64 -31.33 13.81
N MET A 359 17.89 -30.06 13.44
CA MET A 359 17.28 -29.39 12.29
C MET A 359 18.18 -29.43 11.05
N GLY A 360 19.35 -30.08 11.13
CA GLY A 360 20.39 -30.07 10.10
C GLY A 360 21.36 -28.89 10.20
N GLY A 361 21.38 -28.19 11.34
CA GLY A 361 22.17 -26.97 11.53
C GLY A 361 21.71 -25.82 10.60
N PRO A 362 22.53 -24.78 10.37
CA PRO A 362 22.16 -23.67 9.48
C PRO A 362 21.94 -24.10 8.02
N GLY A 363 22.27 -25.35 7.67
CA GLY A 363 22.26 -25.87 6.31
C GLY A 363 23.36 -25.27 5.43
N SER A 364 23.37 -25.69 4.17
CA SER A 364 24.06 -25.00 3.09
C SER A 364 23.02 -24.25 2.26
N LEU A 365 23.33 -23.02 1.87
CA LEU A 365 22.52 -22.27 0.91
C LEU A 365 23.22 -22.28 -0.43
N ASN A 366 22.47 -22.49 -1.51
CA ASN A 366 22.97 -22.24 -2.84
C ASN A 366 23.16 -20.73 -3.01
N GLY A 367 24.41 -20.30 -3.18
CA GLY A 367 24.72 -18.87 -3.34
C GLY A 367 24.20 -18.27 -4.64
N GLY A 368 23.83 -19.11 -5.61
CA GLY A 368 23.29 -18.69 -6.89
C GLY A 368 24.24 -17.82 -7.70
N THR A 369 23.70 -17.30 -8.80
CA THR A 369 24.39 -16.29 -9.61
C THR A 369 23.83 -14.92 -9.21
N PRO A 370 24.68 -13.95 -8.84
CA PRO A 370 24.25 -12.57 -8.60
C PRO A 370 23.54 -12.05 -9.84
N ALA A 371 22.42 -11.36 -9.65
CA ALA A 371 21.82 -10.62 -10.74
C ALA A 371 22.84 -9.59 -11.24
N LYS A 372 22.88 -9.38 -12.56
CA LYS A 372 23.80 -8.42 -13.17
C LYS A 372 23.50 -7.03 -12.64
N ASP A 373 24.54 -6.31 -12.24
CA ASP A 373 24.54 -4.94 -11.74
C ASP A 373 25.75 -4.29 -12.44
N THR A 374 25.48 -3.51 -13.48
CA THR A 374 26.49 -3.10 -14.47
C THR A 374 27.31 -1.92 -13.98
N ASP A 375 26.73 -1.02 -13.19
CA ASP A 375 27.40 0.15 -12.64
C ASP A 375 27.89 -0.05 -11.18
N GLY A 376 27.54 -1.17 -10.57
CA GLY A 376 27.95 -1.57 -9.23
C GLY A 376 27.29 -0.75 -8.13
N ASP A 377 26.11 -0.18 -8.39
CA ASP A 377 25.41 0.67 -7.44
C ASP A 377 24.57 -0.12 -6.42
N GLY A 378 24.46 -1.44 -6.61
CA GLY A 378 23.83 -2.36 -5.69
C GLY A 378 22.35 -2.62 -5.94
N ILE A 379 21.77 -2.06 -6.99
CA ILE A 379 20.47 -2.46 -7.53
C ILE A 379 20.73 -3.29 -8.79
N PRO A 380 20.19 -4.51 -8.94
CA PRO A 380 20.38 -5.28 -10.17
C PRO A 380 19.81 -4.57 -11.40
N ASP A 381 20.46 -4.71 -12.57
CA ASP A 381 20.06 -4.14 -13.86
C ASP A 381 18.54 -4.29 -14.13
N GLU A 382 17.96 -5.45 -13.79
CA GLU A 382 16.53 -5.70 -13.99
C GLU A 382 15.62 -5.02 -12.95
N ALA A 383 16.09 -4.89 -11.71
CA ALA A 383 15.38 -4.11 -10.70
C ALA A 383 15.49 -2.60 -11.01
N GLU A 384 16.63 -2.15 -11.53
CA GLU A 384 16.80 -0.78 -12.01
C GLU A 384 15.91 -0.48 -13.19
N LYS A 385 15.79 -1.40 -14.16
CA LYS A 385 14.80 -1.28 -15.23
C LYS A 385 13.37 -1.19 -14.68
N GLN A 386 12.98 -2.01 -13.71
CA GLN A 386 11.67 -1.92 -13.05
C GLN A 386 11.45 -0.59 -12.31
N LEU A 387 12.51 -0.03 -11.73
CA LEU A 387 12.53 1.27 -11.05
C LEU A 387 12.80 2.43 -12.01
N GLY A 388 13.01 2.11 -13.29
CA GLY A 388 13.67 2.88 -14.36
C GLY A 388 14.66 3.93 -13.87
N THR A 389 15.63 3.44 -13.10
CA THR A 389 16.98 3.98 -12.99
C THR A 389 17.84 3.47 -14.15
N ASP A 390 19.01 4.06 -14.39
CA ASP A 390 19.91 3.65 -15.50
C ASP A 390 20.92 2.61 -15.02
N PRO A 391 20.88 1.36 -15.54
CA PRO A 391 21.80 0.31 -15.11
C PRO A 391 23.29 0.57 -15.34
N ASN A 392 23.63 1.64 -16.08
CA ASN A 392 25.01 2.02 -16.36
C ASN A 392 25.47 3.25 -15.56
N THR A 393 24.63 3.80 -14.68
CA THR A 393 24.89 5.05 -13.97
C THR A 393 24.48 4.97 -12.50
N ASN A 394 25.48 4.99 -11.60
CA ASN A 394 25.23 4.87 -10.15
C ASN A 394 24.26 5.96 -9.65
N ASP A 395 23.01 5.57 -9.44
CA ASP A 395 21.90 6.46 -9.13
C ASP A 395 20.91 5.89 -8.10
N SER A 396 21.17 4.69 -7.57
CA SER A 396 20.48 4.01 -6.47
C SER A 396 20.17 4.89 -5.25
N MET A 397 21.00 5.90 -4.99
CA MET A 397 20.83 6.84 -3.87
C MET A 397 20.28 8.21 -4.26
N LYS A 398 20.08 8.47 -5.56
CA LYS A 398 19.33 9.65 -5.98
C LYS A 398 17.91 9.40 -5.49
N LEU A 399 17.52 10.11 -4.43
CA LEU A 399 16.12 10.23 -4.04
C LEU A 399 15.37 10.69 -5.29
N HIS A 400 14.73 9.77 -5.99
CA HIS A 400 13.72 10.11 -6.95
C HIS A 400 12.56 10.69 -6.14
N THR A 401 12.66 11.98 -5.79
CA THR A 401 11.53 12.82 -6.11
C THR A 401 11.31 12.60 -7.59
N LEU A 402 10.34 11.75 -7.95
CA LEU A 402 10.03 11.39 -9.35
C LEU A 402 10.04 12.62 -10.27
N ALA A 403 9.78 13.82 -9.74
CA ALA A 403 9.92 15.10 -10.43
C ALA A 403 11.33 15.46 -10.98
N ALA A 404 12.43 14.87 -10.53
CA ALA A 404 13.79 15.30 -10.87
C ALA A 404 14.45 14.54 -12.04
N THR A 405 13.91 13.40 -12.46
CA THR A 405 14.46 12.57 -13.57
C THR A 405 13.51 12.39 -14.75
N CYS A 406 12.25 12.83 -14.64
CA CYS A 406 11.35 12.82 -15.80
C CYS A 406 11.83 13.80 -16.87
N PRO A 407 11.76 13.44 -18.16
CA PRO A 407 12.02 14.38 -19.25
C PRO A 407 11.18 15.64 -19.06
N SER A 408 11.77 16.82 -19.01
CA SER A 408 11.01 18.04 -18.71
C SER A 408 9.93 18.27 -19.77
N LEU A 409 8.68 18.46 -19.35
CA LEU A 409 7.66 19.03 -20.24
C LEU A 409 8.03 20.49 -20.56
N PRO A 410 7.90 20.94 -21.82
CA PRO A 410 8.05 22.34 -22.13
C PRO A 410 6.99 23.16 -21.40
N SER A 411 7.33 24.38 -20.99
CA SER A 411 6.43 25.28 -20.27
C SER A 411 5.14 25.61 -21.03
N SER A 412 5.19 25.50 -22.37
CA SER A 412 4.05 25.61 -23.27
C SER A 412 3.91 24.31 -24.06
N PRO A 413 2.73 23.65 -24.06
CA PRO A 413 2.50 22.47 -24.88
C PRO A 413 2.70 22.76 -26.37
N GLN A 414 3.62 22.02 -26.99
CA GLN A 414 3.72 21.87 -28.43
C GLN A 414 2.57 21.01 -28.96
N LEU A 415 1.71 21.61 -29.77
CA LEU A 415 0.55 20.94 -30.34
C LEU A 415 0.85 20.49 -31.76
N GLN A 416 0.52 19.23 -32.05
CA GLN A 416 0.58 18.65 -33.39
C GLN A 416 -0.74 17.93 -33.64
N ALA A 417 -1.29 18.08 -34.83
CA ALA A 417 -2.51 17.38 -35.21
C ALA A 417 -2.22 15.86 -35.29
N ILE A 418 -2.96 15.08 -34.51
CA ILE A 418 -2.93 13.63 -34.47
C ILE A 418 -4.37 13.15 -34.65
N SER A 419 -4.67 12.54 -35.80
CA SER A 419 -6.02 12.04 -36.12
C SER A 419 -6.33 10.65 -35.53
N THR A 420 -5.30 9.90 -35.11
CA THR A 420 -5.42 8.62 -34.41
C THR A 420 -5.43 8.80 -32.89
N LEU A 421 -5.68 7.73 -32.11
CA LEU A 421 -5.57 7.80 -30.66
C LEU A 421 -4.09 8.00 -30.27
N PRO A 422 -3.74 9.07 -29.53
CA PRO A 422 -2.35 9.34 -29.14
C PRO A 422 -1.68 8.18 -28.42
N ASP A 423 -0.40 7.94 -28.73
CA ASP A 423 0.39 6.86 -28.15
C ASP A 423 0.73 7.14 -26.67
N PRO A 424 0.21 6.34 -25.71
CA PRO A 424 0.56 6.52 -24.31
C PRO A 424 2.04 6.24 -24.04
N PHE A 425 2.71 5.47 -24.90
CA PHE A 425 4.09 5.02 -24.73
C PHE A 425 5.12 5.82 -25.54
N SER A 426 4.73 6.97 -26.08
CA SER A 426 5.66 7.94 -26.68
C SER A 426 5.91 9.06 -25.68
N TRP A 427 7.18 9.47 -25.56
CA TRP A 427 7.52 10.68 -24.83
C TRP A 427 6.89 11.91 -25.48
N TYR A 428 6.84 13.01 -24.74
CA TYR A 428 6.34 14.28 -25.25
C TYR A 428 7.52 15.18 -25.63
N PRO A 429 7.50 15.92 -26.76
CA PRO A 429 6.45 15.98 -27.79
C PRO A 429 6.22 14.63 -28.50
N LEU A 430 4.95 14.32 -28.75
CA LEU A 430 4.54 13.08 -29.39
C LEU A 430 5.13 12.97 -30.81
N GLN A 431 5.39 11.75 -31.27
CA GLN A 431 5.89 11.44 -32.64
C GLN A 431 7.31 11.95 -32.97
N GLN A 432 8.02 12.59 -32.04
CA GLN A 432 9.37 13.14 -32.26
C GLN A 432 10.41 12.62 -31.27
N SER A 433 10.00 11.85 -30.26
CA SER A 433 10.82 11.50 -29.10
C SER A 433 10.78 9.99 -28.81
N GLY A 434 11.64 9.54 -27.89
CA GLY A 434 11.81 8.13 -27.54
C GLY A 434 10.54 7.46 -26.99
N ARG A 435 10.70 6.20 -26.58
CA ARG A 435 9.61 5.35 -26.09
C ARG A 435 9.64 5.25 -24.56
N VAL A 436 8.46 5.11 -23.98
CA VAL A 436 8.25 4.64 -22.61
C VAL A 436 8.46 3.13 -22.62
N THR A 437 9.47 2.67 -21.88
CA THR A 437 9.93 1.27 -21.92
C THR A 437 9.95 0.59 -20.56
N THR A 438 9.93 1.35 -19.48
CA THR A 438 9.96 0.83 -18.10
C THR A 438 8.72 1.25 -17.30
N LEU A 439 8.51 0.61 -16.14
CA LEU A 439 7.47 1.02 -15.21
C LEU A 439 7.69 2.43 -14.63
N SER A 440 8.93 2.90 -14.49
CA SER A 440 9.17 4.28 -14.04
C SER A 440 9.05 5.30 -15.16
N ASP A 441 9.43 4.96 -16.39
CA ASP A 441 9.13 5.77 -17.58
C ASP A 441 7.63 6.05 -17.62
N TRP A 442 6.83 5.02 -17.32
CA TRP A 442 5.38 5.15 -17.24
C TRP A 442 4.94 6.10 -16.14
N GLN A 443 5.52 6.06 -14.94
CA GLN A 443 5.21 7.01 -13.86
C GLN A 443 5.53 8.46 -14.29
N CYS A 444 6.66 8.68 -14.95
CA CYS A 444 7.01 9.97 -15.52
C CYS A 444 6.02 10.40 -16.61
N ARG A 445 5.63 9.46 -17.47
CA ARG A 445 4.65 9.71 -18.51
C ARG A 445 3.28 10.02 -17.94
N GLN A 446 2.85 9.37 -16.85
CA GLN A 446 1.62 9.70 -16.13
C GLN A 446 1.64 11.14 -15.61
N SER A 447 2.76 11.60 -15.06
CA SER A 447 2.94 13.01 -14.69
C SER A 447 2.79 13.95 -15.89
N HIS A 448 3.33 13.58 -17.05
CA HIS A 448 3.19 14.38 -18.27
C HIS A 448 1.74 14.45 -18.76
N ILE A 449 1.08 13.29 -18.83
CA ILE A 449 -0.33 13.17 -19.23
C ILE A 449 -1.21 13.99 -18.28
N SER A 450 -0.99 13.86 -16.97
CA SER A 450 -1.70 14.64 -15.94
C SER A 450 -1.50 16.14 -16.11
N THR A 451 -0.28 16.59 -16.38
CA THR A 451 0.04 18.00 -16.61
C THR A 451 -0.65 18.53 -17.87
N LEU A 452 -0.59 17.79 -18.97
CA LEU A 452 -1.22 18.17 -20.24
C LEU A 452 -2.75 18.22 -20.11
N LEU A 453 -3.36 17.23 -19.45
CA LEU A 453 -4.80 17.24 -19.14
C LEU A 453 -5.19 18.45 -18.30
N GLN A 454 -4.41 18.80 -17.27
CA GLN A 454 -4.68 20.00 -16.47
C GLN A 454 -4.53 21.30 -17.27
N GLN A 455 -3.52 21.41 -18.13
CA GLN A 455 -3.28 22.63 -18.91
C GLN A 455 -4.31 22.83 -20.02
N LEU A 456 -4.72 21.76 -20.70
CA LEU A 456 -5.47 21.84 -21.95
C LEU A 456 -6.95 21.45 -21.80
N GLU A 457 -7.35 20.70 -20.77
CA GLU A 457 -8.71 20.16 -20.65
C GLU A 457 -9.36 20.40 -19.28
N LEU A 458 -8.78 19.90 -18.19
CA LEU A 458 -9.43 19.80 -16.88
C LEU A 458 -9.19 21.01 -15.98
N GLY A 459 -8.15 21.79 -16.24
CA GLY A 459 -7.69 22.86 -15.36
C GLY A 459 -6.86 22.33 -14.18
N THR A 460 -6.12 23.22 -13.52
CA THR A 460 -5.19 22.86 -12.44
C THR A 460 -5.94 22.31 -11.21
N LYS A 461 -5.48 21.18 -10.68
CA LYS A 461 -5.85 20.73 -9.34
C LYS A 461 -4.94 21.43 -8.32
N PRO A 462 -5.47 22.30 -7.44
CA PRO A 462 -4.62 22.92 -6.44
C PRO A 462 -4.15 21.88 -5.41
N PRO A 463 -3.02 22.12 -4.72
CA PRO A 463 -2.61 21.31 -3.57
C PRO A 463 -3.62 21.45 -2.42
N ALA A 464 -3.37 20.71 -1.33
CA ALA A 464 -4.14 20.83 -0.10
C ALA A 464 -4.20 22.30 0.37
N PRO A 465 -5.36 22.77 0.87
CA PRO A 465 -5.50 24.09 1.48
C PRO A 465 -4.54 24.32 2.64
N SER A 466 -4.29 25.59 2.97
CA SER A 466 -3.46 25.97 4.11
C SER A 466 -3.92 25.39 5.46
N SER A 467 -5.22 25.09 5.61
CA SER A 467 -5.77 24.42 6.78
C SER A 467 -6.99 23.57 6.39
N VAL A 468 -7.04 22.34 6.90
CA VAL A 468 -8.19 21.41 6.72
C VAL A 468 -8.48 20.70 8.04
N THR A 469 -9.66 20.96 8.60
CA THR A 469 -10.16 20.32 9.82
C THR A 469 -11.44 19.52 9.53
N SER A 470 -11.81 18.62 10.42
CA SER A 470 -13.07 17.89 10.33
C SER A 470 -13.73 17.67 11.68
N THR A 471 -15.05 17.55 11.67
CA THR A 471 -15.84 16.98 12.76
C THR A 471 -16.56 15.75 12.25
N PHE A 472 -16.77 14.77 13.15
CA PHE A 472 -17.50 13.56 12.82
C PHE A 472 -18.59 13.29 13.86
N SER A 473 -19.84 13.27 13.42
CA SER A 473 -21.00 13.02 14.27
C SER A 473 -22.14 12.46 13.44
N GLN A 474 -22.91 11.52 14.00
CA GLN A 474 -24.09 10.92 13.33
C GLN A 474 -23.78 10.44 11.89
N ASN A 475 -22.64 9.76 11.72
CA ASN A 475 -22.14 9.27 10.43
C ASN A 475 -21.86 10.35 9.37
N LYS A 476 -21.76 11.63 9.77
CA LYS A 476 -21.44 12.74 8.90
C LYS A 476 -20.03 13.23 9.21
N LEU A 477 -19.17 13.23 8.19
CA LEU A 477 -17.86 13.86 8.20
C LEU A 477 -17.98 15.26 7.61
N THR A 478 -18.03 16.27 8.47
CA THR A 478 -18.07 17.68 8.04
C THR A 478 -16.65 18.21 7.98
N ILE A 479 -16.23 18.60 6.78
CA ILE A 479 -14.88 19.05 6.44
C ILE A 479 -14.90 20.55 6.28
N THR A 480 -13.99 21.24 6.97
CA THR A 480 -13.80 22.69 6.88
C THR A 480 -12.41 22.97 6.33
N ALA A 481 -12.35 23.70 5.21
CA ALA A 481 -11.12 24.03 4.50
C ALA A 481 -10.92 25.54 4.45
N SER A 482 -9.69 25.99 4.73
CA SER A 482 -9.32 27.41 4.70
C SER A 482 -8.07 27.66 3.84
N ASN A 483 -8.14 28.69 3.01
CA ASN A 483 -7.05 29.11 2.12
C ASN A 483 -7.13 30.61 1.86
N ALA A 484 -5.99 31.31 1.98
CA ALA A 484 -5.88 32.75 1.72
C ALA A 484 -6.98 33.60 2.41
N GLY A 485 -7.29 33.30 3.68
CA GLY A 485 -8.29 34.03 4.48
C GLY A 485 -9.76 33.70 4.16
N LYS A 486 -10.03 32.76 3.25
CA LYS A 486 -11.37 32.27 2.96
C LYS A 486 -11.58 30.89 3.57
N THR A 487 -12.80 30.60 4.00
CA THR A 487 -13.17 29.32 4.62
C THR A 487 -14.45 28.80 4.01
N ILE A 488 -14.50 27.49 3.76
CA ILE A 488 -15.69 26.76 3.32
C ILE A 488 -15.90 25.53 4.18
N SER A 489 -17.12 24.99 4.17
CA SER A 489 -17.43 23.72 4.82
C SER A 489 -18.38 22.89 3.96
N PHE A 490 -18.14 21.59 3.87
CA PHE A 490 -19.03 20.63 3.22
C PHE A 490 -19.06 19.31 4.00
N THR A 491 -20.04 18.46 3.72
CA THR A 491 -20.26 17.22 4.48
C THR A 491 -20.28 16.01 3.56
N ALA A 492 -19.52 14.98 3.95
CA ALA A 492 -19.65 13.63 3.41
C ALA A 492 -20.44 12.76 4.40
N THR A 493 -21.47 12.09 3.92
CA THR A 493 -22.32 11.21 4.73
C THR A 493 -21.91 9.77 4.52
N ILE A 494 -21.71 9.03 5.60
CA ILE A 494 -21.32 7.62 5.60
C ILE A 494 -22.55 6.77 5.88
N THR A 495 -22.88 5.88 4.96
CA THR A 495 -23.86 4.81 5.16
C THR A 495 -23.09 3.51 5.38
N TYR A 496 -23.16 2.98 6.60
CA TYR A 496 -22.52 1.72 6.94
C TYR A 496 -23.33 0.51 6.44
N PRO A 497 -22.66 -0.61 6.16
CA PRO A 497 -23.35 -1.88 5.94
C PRO A 497 -24.24 -2.25 7.13
N SER A 498 -25.30 -3.02 6.87
CA SER A 498 -26.24 -3.48 7.90
C SER A 498 -25.64 -4.48 8.90
N SER A 499 -24.47 -5.06 8.58
CA SER A 499 -23.76 -6.04 9.40
C SER A 499 -22.24 -5.91 9.26
N GLY A 500 -21.50 -6.56 10.16
CA GLY A 500 -20.04 -6.48 10.27
C GLY A 500 -19.56 -5.36 11.19
N ALA A 501 -18.32 -5.44 11.63
CA ALA A 501 -17.63 -4.40 12.38
C ALA A 501 -16.54 -3.78 11.50
N GLY A 502 -16.48 -2.45 11.42
CA GLY A 502 -15.46 -1.75 10.65
C GLY A 502 -14.03 -1.93 11.22
N PRO A 503 -13.00 -1.35 10.57
CA PRO A 503 -13.10 -0.36 9.50
C PRO A 503 -13.59 -0.97 8.18
N TYR A 504 -14.64 -0.38 7.60
CA TYR A 504 -15.22 -0.88 6.36
C TYR A 504 -14.46 -0.35 5.15
N PRO A 505 -14.21 -1.17 4.11
CA PRO A 505 -13.96 -0.61 2.79
C PRO A 505 -15.13 0.29 2.37
N ALA A 506 -14.87 1.28 1.53
CA ALA A 506 -15.90 2.25 1.18
C ALA A 506 -15.90 2.61 -0.29
N MET A 507 -17.09 2.92 -0.82
CA MET A 507 -17.29 3.50 -2.14
C MET A 507 -17.73 4.96 -1.98
N ILE A 508 -16.92 5.90 -2.43
CA ILE A 508 -17.30 7.33 -2.53
C ILE A 508 -18.18 7.49 -3.77
N ALA A 509 -19.43 7.91 -3.57
CA ALA A 509 -20.41 8.07 -4.63
C ALA A 509 -20.76 9.55 -4.84
N TYR A 510 -20.52 10.06 -6.05
CA TYR A 510 -20.76 11.45 -6.41
C TYR A 510 -22.27 11.71 -6.56
N GLY A 511 -22.82 12.57 -5.71
CA GLY A 511 -24.25 12.91 -5.65
C GLY A 511 -25.12 11.79 -5.06
N GLY A 512 -24.87 10.53 -5.42
CA GLY A 512 -25.58 9.37 -4.92
C GLY A 512 -25.06 8.08 -5.54
N LEU A 513 -25.44 6.95 -4.95
CA LEU A 513 -25.05 5.62 -5.42
C LEU A 513 -26.08 5.09 -6.42
N SER A 514 -25.61 4.71 -7.61
CA SER A 514 -26.44 4.12 -8.69
C SER A 514 -26.01 2.70 -9.06
N ILE A 515 -25.00 2.16 -8.39
CA ILE A 515 -24.51 0.78 -8.53
C ILE A 515 -24.83 -0.02 -7.26
N PRO A 516 -25.12 -1.32 -7.34
CA PRO A 516 -25.21 -2.17 -6.15
C PRO A 516 -23.81 -2.37 -5.56
N LEU A 517 -23.72 -2.50 -4.23
CA LEU A 517 -22.48 -2.91 -3.57
C LEU A 517 -22.70 -4.26 -2.89
N PRO A 518 -21.69 -5.15 -2.87
CA PRO A 518 -21.76 -6.36 -2.07
C PRO A 518 -21.82 -6.01 -0.56
N PRO A 519 -22.31 -6.93 0.29
CA PRO A 519 -22.28 -6.75 1.73
C PRO A 519 -20.86 -6.42 2.24
N GLY A 520 -20.79 -5.59 3.28
CA GLY A 520 -19.52 -5.23 3.92
C GLY A 520 -18.83 -3.98 3.36
N VAL A 521 -19.36 -3.35 2.31
CA VAL A 521 -18.81 -2.10 1.75
C VAL A 521 -19.67 -0.90 2.15
N ALA A 522 -19.08 0.07 2.85
CA ALA A 522 -19.74 1.33 3.20
C ALA A 522 -19.92 2.22 1.96
N THR A 523 -20.93 3.07 1.98
CA THR A 523 -21.10 4.13 0.96
C THR A 523 -20.79 5.48 1.59
N ILE A 524 -20.03 6.32 0.89
CA ILE A 524 -19.77 7.69 1.29
C ILE A 524 -20.36 8.61 0.21
N THR A 525 -21.36 9.42 0.54
CA THR A 525 -21.97 10.35 -0.40
C THR A 525 -21.60 11.79 -0.04
N PHE A 526 -21.35 12.61 -1.06
CA PHE A 526 -21.26 14.06 -0.90
C PHE A 526 -21.89 14.75 -2.11
N ASP A 527 -22.42 15.95 -1.89
CA ASP A 527 -22.97 16.76 -2.97
C ASP A 527 -21.85 17.45 -3.75
N ASN A 528 -21.42 16.80 -4.83
CA ASN A 528 -20.42 17.37 -5.73
C ASN A 528 -20.90 18.68 -6.39
N SER A 529 -22.21 18.88 -6.57
CA SER A 529 -22.77 20.13 -7.14
C SER A 529 -22.62 21.32 -6.19
N GLN A 530 -22.55 21.07 -4.88
CA GLN A 530 -22.21 22.09 -3.88
C GLN A 530 -20.72 22.51 -3.99
N ILE A 531 -19.83 21.56 -4.29
CA ILE A 531 -18.40 21.82 -4.47
C ILE A 531 -18.16 22.67 -5.72
N ALA A 532 -18.73 22.26 -6.84
CA ALA A 532 -18.74 23.00 -8.09
C ALA A 532 -20.04 22.72 -8.85
N GLN A 533 -20.77 23.79 -9.18
CA GLN A 533 -22.06 23.70 -9.84
C GLN A 533 -21.94 23.15 -11.26
N GLN A 534 -23.04 22.56 -11.74
CA GLN A 534 -23.10 21.89 -13.04
C GLN A 534 -24.49 21.98 -13.67
N ASN A 535 -25.18 23.12 -13.53
CA ASN A 535 -26.54 23.27 -14.07
C ASN A 535 -26.52 23.50 -15.58
N ASP A 536 -25.58 24.34 -16.03
CA ASP A 536 -25.39 24.81 -17.40
C ASP A 536 -24.08 25.62 -17.47
N GLN A 537 -23.81 26.30 -18.59
CA GLN A 537 -22.65 27.18 -18.75
C GLN A 537 -22.58 28.33 -17.72
N SER A 538 -23.72 28.82 -17.22
CA SER A 538 -23.78 29.89 -16.22
C SER A 538 -23.24 29.44 -14.85
N SER A 539 -23.00 28.14 -14.66
CA SER A 539 -22.43 27.55 -13.45
C SER A 539 -20.91 27.75 -13.33
N ARG A 540 -20.25 28.33 -14.34
CA ARG A 540 -18.78 28.51 -14.36
C ARG A 540 -18.33 29.30 -13.15
N GLY A 541 -17.37 28.76 -12.40
CA GLY A 541 -16.77 29.46 -11.27
C GLY A 541 -17.70 29.57 -10.05
N LYS A 542 -18.79 28.78 -10.00
CA LYS A 542 -19.74 28.78 -8.87
C LYS A 542 -19.66 27.48 -8.07
N GLY A 543 -19.62 27.61 -6.74
CA GLY A 543 -19.49 26.50 -5.80
C GLY A 543 -18.49 26.78 -4.68
N LEU A 544 -18.41 25.88 -3.71
CA LEU A 544 -17.51 26.03 -2.55
C LEU A 544 -16.03 26.08 -2.98
N PHE A 545 -15.63 25.27 -3.95
CA PHE A 545 -14.25 25.28 -4.46
C PHE A 545 -13.86 26.67 -4.97
N TYR A 546 -14.71 27.30 -5.77
CA TYR A 546 -14.45 28.61 -6.34
C TYR A 546 -14.66 29.76 -5.34
N THR A 547 -15.43 29.53 -4.28
CA THR A 547 -15.45 30.44 -3.13
C THR A 547 -14.05 30.49 -2.51
N LEU A 548 -13.42 29.33 -2.32
CA LEU A 548 -12.09 29.19 -1.72
C LEU A 548 -10.96 29.71 -2.63
N TYR A 549 -10.95 29.32 -3.91
CA TYR A 549 -9.84 29.61 -4.85
C TYR A 549 -10.11 30.76 -5.83
N GLY A 550 -11.33 31.30 -5.87
CA GLY A 550 -11.75 32.36 -6.78
C GLY A 550 -12.56 31.87 -7.99
N ALA A 551 -13.51 32.69 -8.44
CA ALA A 551 -14.42 32.36 -9.55
C ALA A 551 -13.71 32.15 -10.89
N ASN A 552 -12.53 32.75 -11.08
CA ASN A 552 -11.73 32.66 -12.31
C ASN A 552 -10.65 31.57 -12.23
N HIS A 553 -10.69 30.68 -11.24
CA HIS A 553 -9.74 29.57 -11.14
C HIS A 553 -9.86 28.64 -12.36
N ALA A 554 -8.73 28.13 -12.86
CA ALA A 554 -8.67 27.37 -14.12
C ALA A 554 -9.39 26.01 -14.09
N ALA A 555 -9.57 25.42 -12.90
CA ALA A 555 -10.23 24.14 -12.71
C ALA A 555 -11.65 24.10 -13.31
N GLY A 556 -11.96 23.04 -14.05
CA GLY A 556 -13.33 22.62 -14.34
C GLY A 556 -14.04 22.05 -13.12
N ALA A 557 -15.37 21.89 -13.20
CA ALA A 557 -16.14 21.33 -12.10
C ALA A 557 -15.67 19.91 -11.71
N MET A 558 -15.29 19.06 -12.67
CA MET A 558 -14.80 17.71 -12.36
C MET A 558 -13.50 17.71 -11.55
N MET A 559 -12.58 18.63 -11.87
CA MET A 559 -11.32 18.76 -11.13
C MET A 559 -11.57 19.29 -9.71
N ALA A 560 -12.51 20.23 -9.55
CA ALA A 560 -12.95 20.69 -8.23
C ALA A 560 -13.57 19.56 -7.40
N TRP A 561 -14.36 18.66 -8.01
CA TRP A 561 -14.90 17.49 -7.32
C TRP A 561 -13.79 16.50 -6.92
N ALA A 562 -12.83 16.23 -7.81
CA ALA A 562 -11.67 15.39 -7.51
C ALA A 562 -10.83 15.94 -6.35
N TRP A 563 -10.68 17.27 -6.27
CA TRP A 563 -10.07 17.93 -5.12
C TRP A 563 -10.85 17.70 -3.82
N ALA A 564 -12.18 17.81 -3.84
CA ALA A 564 -13.00 17.54 -2.65
C ALA A 564 -12.91 16.08 -2.21
N THR A 565 -12.84 15.14 -3.16
CA THR A 565 -12.60 13.72 -2.88
C THR A 565 -11.27 13.49 -2.17
N SER A 566 -10.20 14.18 -2.58
CA SER A 566 -8.92 14.13 -1.84
C SER A 566 -9.06 14.61 -0.40
N LEU A 567 -9.81 15.69 -0.15
CA LEU A 567 -10.05 16.16 1.22
C LEU A 567 -10.90 15.18 2.05
N ILE A 568 -11.86 14.50 1.42
CA ILE A 568 -12.62 13.43 2.09
C ILE A 568 -11.67 12.32 2.54
N ILE A 569 -10.79 11.85 1.66
CA ILE A 569 -9.81 10.81 2.00
C ILE A 569 -8.86 11.31 3.11
N ASP A 570 -8.30 12.52 2.98
CA ASP A 570 -7.42 13.12 3.98
C ASP A 570 -8.08 13.14 5.37
N ARG A 571 -9.40 13.43 5.43
CA ARG A 571 -10.12 13.57 6.70
C ARG A 571 -10.66 12.25 7.22
N LEU A 572 -10.90 11.26 6.38
CA LEU A 572 -11.13 9.89 6.83
C LEU A 572 -9.87 9.30 7.48
N GLU A 573 -8.69 9.52 6.89
CA GLU A 573 -7.40 9.09 7.46
C GLU A 573 -7.16 9.69 8.86
N ALA A 574 -7.59 10.94 9.05
CA ALA A 574 -7.50 11.64 10.34
C ALA A 574 -8.67 11.38 11.30
N THR A 575 -9.68 10.58 10.90
CA THR A 575 -10.89 10.34 11.70
C THR A 575 -11.15 8.84 11.87
N PRO A 576 -10.40 8.13 12.74
CA PRO A 576 -10.62 6.70 12.99
C PRO A 576 -12.04 6.36 13.44
N ALA A 577 -12.72 7.28 14.14
CA ALA A 577 -14.11 7.14 14.55
C ALA A 577 -15.09 6.96 13.37
N ALA A 578 -14.70 7.36 12.16
CA ALA A 578 -15.47 7.12 10.94
C ALA A 578 -15.46 5.65 10.51
N ARG A 579 -14.63 4.78 11.10
CA ARG A 579 -14.58 3.33 10.82
C ARG A 579 -14.51 3.01 9.31
N ILE A 580 -13.74 3.78 8.55
CA ILE A 580 -13.49 3.53 7.13
C ILE A 580 -12.04 3.07 6.95
N ASN A 581 -11.83 2.02 6.17
CA ASN A 581 -10.51 1.58 5.74
C ASN A 581 -10.05 2.41 4.54
N THR A 582 -9.19 3.39 4.77
CA THR A 582 -8.74 4.33 3.73
C THR A 582 -7.81 3.70 2.69
N ALA A 583 -7.23 2.52 2.98
CA ALA A 583 -6.50 1.75 1.98
C ALA A 583 -7.43 1.01 0.99
N ARG A 584 -8.74 0.98 1.28
CA ARG A 584 -9.77 0.28 0.49
C ARG A 584 -10.92 1.22 0.12
N ILE A 585 -10.57 2.34 -0.52
CA ILE A 585 -11.52 3.32 -1.03
C ILE A 585 -11.72 3.12 -2.54
N GLY A 586 -12.98 3.00 -2.95
CA GLY A 586 -13.41 3.14 -4.33
C GLY A 586 -14.08 4.49 -4.59
N VAL A 587 -14.21 4.85 -5.86
CA VAL A 587 -15.02 6.01 -6.29
C VAL A 587 -15.95 5.64 -7.45
N THR A 588 -17.17 6.15 -7.42
CA THR A 588 -18.18 5.93 -8.46
C THR A 588 -19.11 7.12 -8.65
N GLY A 589 -19.85 7.08 -9.75
CA GLY A 589 -20.92 7.99 -10.12
C GLY A 589 -21.48 7.58 -11.47
N CYS A 590 -22.70 8.03 -11.79
CA CYS A 590 -23.31 7.78 -13.09
C CYS A 590 -23.38 9.04 -13.97
N SER A 591 -23.24 8.87 -15.28
CA SER A 591 -23.38 9.95 -16.26
C SER A 591 -22.38 11.07 -16.00
N ARG A 592 -22.82 12.33 -15.87
CA ARG A 592 -21.96 13.47 -15.47
C ARG A 592 -21.16 13.22 -14.20
N ASN A 593 -21.71 12.51 -13.22
CA ASN A 593 -20.99 12.14 -12.00
C ASN A 593 -20.00 10.98 -12.25
N GLY A 594 -20.26 10.13 -13.24
CA GLY A 594 -19.32 9.10 -13.71
C GLY A 594 -18.09 9.70 -14.39
N LYS A 595 -18.28 10.78 -15.18
CA LYS A 595 -17.16 11.57 -15.72
C LYS A 595 -16.28 12.10 -14.57
N GLY A 596 -16.92 12.67 -13.55
CA GLY A 596 -16.25 13.13 -12.33
C GLY A 596 -15.52 12.04 -11.54
N ALA A 597 -16.11 10.85 -11.42
CA ALA A 597 -15.51 9.70 -10.74
C ALA A 597 -14.24 9.21 -11.45
N LEU A 598 -14.24 9.19 -12.79
CA LEU A 598 -13.03 8.87 -13.57
C LEU A 598 -11.90 9.87 -13.30
N VAL A 599 -12.21 11.17 -13.32
CA VAL A 599 -11.24 12.24 -12.99
C VAL A 599 -10.74 12.11 -11.55
N ALA A 600 -11.60 11.78 -10.60
CA ALA A 600 -11.19 11.53 -9.21
C ALA A 600 -10.21 10.36 -9.11
N GLY A 601 -10.53 9.23 -9.73
CA GLY A 601 -9.67 8.06 -9.82
C GLY A 601 -8.30 8.41 -10.41
N ALA A 602 -8.28 9.19 -11.50
CA ALA A 602 -7.05 9.59 -12.18
C ALA A 602 -6.16 10.54 -11.36
N PHE A 603 -6.74 11.40 -10.52
CA PHE A 603 -6.02 12.47 -9.81
C PHE A 603 -5.91 12.29 -8.29
N ASP A 604 -6.24 11.10 -7.77
CA ASP A 604 -5.91 10.67 -6.40
C ASP A 604 -5.48 9.20 -6.38
N SER A 605 -4.20 8.96 -6.09
CA SER A 605 -3.59 7.63 -6.10
C SER A 605 -4.04 6.73 -4.94
N ARG A 606 -4.73 7.27 -3.94
CA ARG A 606 -5.25 6.51 -2.79
C ARG A 606 -6.55 5.76 -3.11
N ILE A 607 -7.19 6.07 -4.24
CA ILE A 607 -8.39 5.37 -4.70
C ILE A 607 -7.98 4.02 -5.28
N ALA A 608 -8.33 2.94 -4.58
CA ALA A 608 -8.00 1.56 -4.94
C ALA A 608 -8.82 1.04 -6.13
N LEU A 609 -10.07 1.50 -6.28
CA LEU A 609 -10.98 1.09 -7.35
C LEU A 609 -11.76 2.29 -7.92
N THR A 610 -11.73 2.48 -9.23
CA THR A 610 -12.54 3.49 -9.92
C THR A 610 -13.63 2.81 -10.74
N VAL A 611 -14.89 3.21 -10.58
CA VAL A 611 -16.05 2.64 -11.29
C VAL A 611 -16.89 3.76 -11.92
N PRO A 612 -16.52 4.30 -13.09
CA PRO A 612 -17.39 5.19 -13.83
C PRO A 612 -18.56 4.40 -14.45
N GLN A 613 -19.79 4.82 -14.17
CA GLN A 613 -21.00 4.22 -14.76
C GLN A 613 -21.58 5.17 -15.83
N GLU A 614 -21.80 4.65 -17.04
CA GLU A 614 -22.49 5.31 -18.15
C GLU A 614 -21.98 6.75 -18.38
N SER A 615 -20.66 6.93 -18.24
CA SER A 615 -20.05 8.25 -18.22
C SER A 615 -19.95 8.87 -19.62
N GLY A 616 -19.89 8.02 -20.66
CA GLY A 616 -19.89 8.40 -22.07
C GLY A 616 -18.75 9.32 -22.48
N THR A 617 -18.93 10.09 -23.56
CA THR A 617 -17.93 11.07 -24.03
C THR A 617 -17.59 12.10 -22.94
N GLY A 618 -16.31 12.34 -22.65
CA GLY A 618 -15.89 13.14 -21.49
C GLY A 618 -15.73 12.33 -20.20
N GLY A 619 -15.93 11.02 -20.28
CA GLY A 619 -15.58 10.01 -19.28
C GLY A 619 -14.92 8.82 -19.97
N SER A 620 -15.66 7.72 -20.13
CA SER A 620 -15.22 6.47 -20.77
C SER A 620 -15.04 6.57 -22.28
N GLY A 621 -15.65 7.56 -22.96
CA GLY A 621 -15.49 7.79 -24.41
C GLY A 621 -14.33 8.72 -24.76
N CYS A 622 -13.62 8.41 -25.85
CA CYS A 622 -12.55 9.23 -26.42
C CYS A 622 -13.12 10.30 -27.35
N TRP A 623 -12.51 11.49 -27.34
CA TRP A 623 -12.91 12.64 -28.13
C TRP A 623 -12.83 12.39 -29.63
N ARG A 624 -11.71 11.82 -30.10
CA ARG A 624 -11.51 11.52 -31.53
C ARG A 624 -12.52 10.50 -32.05
N LEU A 625 -12.80 9.47 -31.25
CA LEU A 625 -13.77 8.44 -31.62
C LEU A 625 -15.20 9.00 -31.64
N ALA A 626 -15.54 9.92 -30.72
CA ALA A 626 -16.85 10.58 -30.73
C ALA A 626 -17.02 11.56 -31.91
N ALA A 627 -15.92 12.10 -32.44
CA ALA A 627 -15.91 13.03 -33.58
C ALA A 627 -15.73 12.32 -34.95
N ALA A 628 -15.53 11.01 -34.98
CA ALA A 628 -15.23 10.27 -36.21
C ALA A 628 -16.41 10.29 -37.20
N SER A 629 -16.11 10.43 -38.50
CA SER A 629 -17.13 10.39 -39.56
C SER A 629 -17.57 8.96 -39.92
N GLU A 630 -16.76 7.96 -39.58
CA GLU A 630 -17.00 6.54 -39.85
C GLU A 630 -16.98 5.74 -38.54
N GLY A 631 -17.93 4.83 -38.36
CA GLY A 631 -18.04 3.99 -37.16
C GLY A 631 -18.65 4.66 -35.93
N ALA A 632 -18.61 6.00 -35.83
CA ALA A 632 -19.36 6.73 -34.81
C ALA A 632 -20.87 6.78 -35.18
N PRO A 633 -21.78 6.43 -34.24
CA PRO A 633 -23.21 6.60 -34.45
C PRO A 633 -23.60 8.08 -34.71
N GLN A 634 -24.68 8.30 -35.45
CA GLN A 634 -25.34 9.61 -35.49
C GLN A 634 -25.84 9.96 -34.07
N ASN A 635 -25.82 11.24 -33.68
CA ASN A 635 -26.34 11.73 -32.39
C ASN A 635 -25.53 11.31 -31.13
N VAL A 636 -24.19 11.35 -31.22
CA VAL A 636 -23.26 11.18 -30.09
C VAL A 636 -22.86 12.56 -29.53
N GLN A 637 -22.73 12.69 -28.21
CA GLN A 637 -22.17 13.90 -27.60
C GLN A 637 -20.70 14.05 -27.98
N THR A 638 -20.32 15.18 -28.60
CA THR A 638 -18.93 15.50 -28.98
C THR A 638 -18.29 16.46 -27.99
N ALA A 639 -16.98 16.69 -28.13
CA ALA A 639 -16.28 17.71 -27.35
C ALA A 639 -16.84 19.13 -27.63
N GLY A 640 -17.17 19.45 -28.88
CA GLY A 640 -17.78 20.73 -29.26
C GLY A 640 -19.12 20.97 -28.57
N GLU A 641 -19.95 19.93 -28.46
CA GLU A 641 -21.26 19.99 -27.80
C GLU A 641 -21.14 20.05 -26.27
N ILE A 642 -20.29 19.21 -25.68
CA ILE A 642 -20.20 19.06 -24.22
C ILE A 642 -19.73 20.34 -23.51
N VAL A 643 -18.89 21.16 -24.16
CA VAL A 643 -18.46 22.46 -23.62
C VAL A 643 -19.54 23.53 -23.71
N GLN A 644 -20.57 23.32 -24.54
CA GLN A 644 -21.75 24.16 -24.61
C GLN A 644 -22.82 23.76 -23.60
N GLU A 645 -22.85 22.51 -23.18
CA GLU A 645 -23.82 22.01 -22.21
C GLU A 645 -23.50 22.47 -20.78
N ASN A 646 -22.23 22.42 -20.38
CA ASN A 646 -21.87 22.56 -18.97
C ASN A 646 -20.44 23.05 -18.71
N VAL A 647 -20.03 23.00 -17.44
CA VAL A 647 -18.76 23.56 -16.95
C VAL A 647 -17.82 22.51 -16.36
N TRP A 648 -18.00 21.25 -16.78
CA TRP A 648 -17.23 20.10 -16.31
C TRP A 648 -15.72 20.22 -16.57
N PHE A 649 -15.33 20.83 -17.69
CA PHE A 649 -13.95 21.05 -18.12
C PHE A 649 -13.46 22.47 -17.80
N SER A 650 -12.16 22.75 -17.98
CA SER A 650 -11.61 24.11 -17.99
C SER A 650 -12.06 24.87 -19.24
N THR A 651 -12.11 26.20 -19.15
CA THR A 651 -12.32 27.05 -20.34
C THR A 651 -11.18 26.95 -21.36
N ALA A 652 -9.99 26.47 -20.95
CA ALA A 652 -8.89 26.18 -21.87
C ALA A 652 -9.28 25.13 -22.91
N PHE A 653 -10.17 24.19 -22.56
CA PHE A 653 -10.62 23.13 -23.47
C PHE A 653 -11.43 23.66 -24.65
N ASN A 654 -12.11 24.81 -24.49
CA ASN A 654 -12.95 25.40 -25.53
C ASN A 654 -12.18 25.68 -26.83
N THR A 655 -10.88 25.99 -26.72
CA THR A 655 -10.00 26.19 -27.87
C THR A 655 -9.85 24.94 -28.73
N TYR A 656 -9.93 23.76 -28.13
CA TYR A 656 -9.66 22.47 -28.77
C TYR A 656 -10.92 21.62 -28.99
N ALA A 657 -12.04 21.98 -28.37
CA ALA A 657 -13.27 21.19 -28.39
C ALA A 657 -13.80 20.87 -29.80
N ASN A 658 -13.60 21.76 -30.78
CA ASN A 658 -13.96 21.52 -32.18
C ASN A 658 -12.80 20.98 -33.04
N ASN A 659 -11.60 20.86 -32.47
CA ASN A 659 -10.36 20.45 -33.14
C ASN A 659 -9.54 19.51 -32.25
N VAL A 660 -10.18 18.42 -31.80
CA VAL A 660 -9.64 17.52 -30.76
C VAL A 660 -8.35 16.82 -31.19
N ASP A 661 -8.07 16.75 -32.49
CA ASP A 661 -6.83 16.23 -33.06
C ASP A 661 -5.60 17.00 -32.59
N GLN A 662 -5.74 18.26 -32.16
CA GLN A 662 -4.63 19.06 -31.62
C GLN A 662 -4.20 18.63 -30.22
N LEU A 663 -5.04 17.89 -29.48
CA LEU A 663 -4.75 17.50 -28.11
C LEU A 663 -3.70 16.37 -28.08
N PRO A 664 -2.62 16.47 -27.29
CA PRO A 664 -1.60 15.44 -27.20
C PRO A 664 -2.00 14.27 -26.27
N PHE A 665 -3.29 14.07 -26.09
CA PHE A 665 -3.90 12.99 -25.31
C PHE A 665 -5.32 12.75 -25.81
N ASP A 666 -5.89 11.64 -25.34
CA ASP A 666 -7.34 11.39 -25.37
C ASP A 666 -7.71 10.61 -24.09
N HIS A 667 -8.98 10.32 -23.87
CA HIS A 667 -9.48 9.79 -22.59
C HIS A 667 -8.98 8.37 -22.25
N HIS A 668 -8.43 7.62 -23.21
CA HIS A 668 -7.73 6.37 -22.92
C HIS A 668 -6.48 6.60 -22.05
N MET A 669 -5.86 7.78 -22.17
CA MET A 669 -4.71 8.20 -21.36
C MET A 669 -5.16 8.79 -20.02
N LEU A 670 -6.33 9.44 -19.95
CA LEU A 670 -6.94 9.85 -18.68
C LEU A 670 -7.23 8.61 -17.81
N ALA A 671 -7.85 7.57 -18.38
CA ALA A 671 -7.99 6.29 -17.70
C ALA A 671 -6.61 5.69 -17.33
N GLY A 672 -5.62 5.80 -18.22
CA GLY A 672 -4.24 5.39 -17.96
C GLY A 672 -3.60 5.95 -16.69
N LEU A 673 -3.99 7.15 -16.24
CA LEU A 673 -3.51 7.72 -14.96
C LEU A 673 -3.90 6.87 -13.73
N ILE A 674 -4.86 5.95 -13.89
CA ILE A 674 -5.30 5.04 -12.83
C ILE A 674 -4.36 3.84 -12.70
N ALA A 675 -3.72 3.41 -13.78
CA ALA A 675 -2.86 2.23 -13.77
C ALA A 675 -1.71 2.37 -12.74
N PRO A 676 -1.40 1.33 -11.93
CA PRO A 676 -1.90 -0.05 -12.00
C PRO A 676 -3.07 -0.34 -11.02
N ARG A 677 -3.82 0.68 -10.58
CA ARG A 677 -4.97 0.50 -9.67
C ARG A 677 -6.18 -0.08 -10.42
N GLY A 678 -7.19 -0.49 -9.67
CA GLY A 678 -8.40 -1.10 -10.23
C GLY A 678 -9.26 -0.07 -10.98
N LEU A 679 -9.67 -0.40 -12.20
CA LEU A 679 -10.64 0.37 -12.98
C LEU A 679 -11.67 -0.58 -13.61
N LEU A 680 -12.97 -0.32 -13.40
CA LEU A 680 -14.05 -1.01 -14.11
C LEU A 680 -14.97 0.02 -14.74
N SER A 681 -14.95 0.15 -16.06
CA SER A 681 -15.93 0.97 -16.79
C SER A 681 -17.22 0.17 -17.01
N ILE A 682 -18.34 0.73 -16.58
CA ILE A 682 -19.68 0.18 -16.80
C ILE A 682 -20.40 1.08 -17.81
N ASP A 683 -20.81 0.56 -18.97
CA ASP A 683 -21.46 1.35 -20.02
C ASP A 683 -22.77 0.72 -20.53
N ASN A 684 -23.52 1.53 -21.27
CA ASN A 684 -24.85 1.19 -21.79
C ASN A 684 -24.95 1.50 -23.29
N ALA A 685 -25.14 0.46 -24.10
CA ALA A 685 -25.33 0.56 -25.55
C ALA A 685 -26.69 1.14 -25.96
N GLY A 686 -27.66 1.20 -25.05
CA GLY A 686 -29.02 1.69 -25.31
C GLY A 686 -29.11 3.20 -25.55
N TYR A 687 -28.07 3.97 -25.19
CA TYR A 687 -28.06 5.43 -25.33
C TYR A 687 -26.92 5.88 -26.26
N GLN A 688 -27.27 6.20 -27.51
CA GLN A 688 -26.31 6.68 -28.51
C GLN A 688 -25.57 7.95 -28.05
N TRP A 689 -26.23 8.82 -27.28
CA TRP A 689 -25.65 10.05 -26.72
C TRP A 689 -24.36 9.79 -25.92
N LEU A 690 -24.25 8.63 -25.24
CA LEU A 690 -23.07 8.25 -24.47
C LEU A 690 -21.88 7.86 -25.36
N GLY A 691 -22.09 7.64 -26.65
CA GLY A 691 -21.06 7.17 -27.57
C GLY A 691 -20.55 5.78 -27.18
N PRO A 692 -21.40 4.73 -27.16
CA PRO A 692 -20.97 3.40 -26.74
C PRO A 692 -19.85 2.82 -27.64
N TRP A 693 -19.85 3.13 -28.94
CA TRP A 693 -18.73 2.77 -29.83
C TRP A 693 -17.42 3.48 -29.42
N SER A 694 -17.48 4.77 -29.13
CA SER A 694 -16.35 5.54 -28.62
C SER A 694 -15.85 4.99 -27.27
N SER A 695 -16.76 4.66 -26.35
CA SER A 695 -16.42 4.14 -25.02
C SER A 695 -15.76 2.76 -25.09
N LEU A 696 -16.28 1.87 -25.94
CA LEU A 696 -15.69 0.56 -26.21
C LEU A 696 -14.26 0.69 -26.74
N GLY A 697 -14.07 1.51 -27.79
CA GLY A 697 -12.75 1.71 -28.38
C GLY A 697 -11.76 2.39 -27.44
N CYS A 698 -12.22 3.38 -26.68
CA CYS A 698 -11.40 4.15 -25.76
C CYS A 698 -10.91 3.31 -24.57
N MET A 699 -11.82 2.60 -23.89
CA MET A 699 -11.46 1.75 -22.75
C MET A 699 -10.72 0.48 -23.17
N GLY A 700 -11.05 -0.08 -24.34
CA GLY A 700 -10.26 -1.15 -24.96
C GLY A 700 -8.82 -0.71 -25.23
N THR A 701 -8.62 0.52 -25.71
CA THR A 701 -7.29 1.10 -25.93
C THR A 701 -6.57 1.41 -24.61
N ALA A 702 -7.28 1.93 -23.61
CA ALA A 702 -6.72 2.21 -22.28
C ALA A 702 -6.18 0.95 -21.61
N ARG A 703 -6.87 -0.19 -21.76
CA ARG A 703 -6.43 -1.48 -21.22
C ARG A 703 -5.05 -1.90 -21.72
N LEU A 704 -4.62 -1.46 -22.90
CA LEU A 704 -3.29 -1.74 -23.42
C LEU A 704 -2.18 -1.20 -22.49
N ILE A 705 -2.47 -0.17 -21.69
CA ILE A 705 -1.58 0.36 -20.64
C ILE A 705 -1.38 -0.67 -19.52
N TRP A 706 -2.47 -1.25 -19.01
CA TRP A 706 -2.39 -2.32 -18.00
C TRP A 706 -1.73 -3.59 -18.56
N GLN A 707 -1.97 -3.89 -19.83
CA GLN A 707 -1.30 -4.99 -20.52
C GLN A 707 0.21 -4.76 -20.59
N ALA A 708 0.65 -3.54 -20.92
CA ALA A 708 2.06 -3.20 -20.96
C ALA A 708 2.74 -3.36 -19.60
N MET A 709 2.02 -3.11 -18.50
CA MET A 709 2.49 -3.28 -17.12
C MET A 709 2.41 -4.73 -16.59
N GLY A 710 1.96 -5.70 -17.40
CA GLY A 710 1.79 -7.09 -16.97
C GLY A 710 0.62 -7.33 -16.01
N VAL A 711 -0.33 -6.40 -15.89
CA VAL A 711 -1.50 -6.48 -15.00
C VAL A 711 -2.84 -6.20 -15.72
N PRO A 712 -3.10 -6.80 -16.90
CA PRO A 712 -4.27 -6.52 -17.72
C PRO A 712 -5.61 -6.86 -17.06
N ASP A 713 -5.59 -7.68 -16.02
CA ASP A 713 -6.73 -8.11 -15.21
C ASP A 713 -7.19 -7.04 -14.20
N ARG A 714 -6.45 -5.95 -14.01
CA ARG A 714 -6.85 -4.84 -13.13
C ARG A 714 -7.67 -3.76 -13.81
N MET A 715 -7.88 -3.84 -15.13
CA MET A 715 -8.82 -3.00 -15.86
C MET A 715 -9.90 -3.85 -16.54
N GLY A 716 -11.16 -3.53 -16.23
CA GLY A 716 -12.34 -4.17 -16.77
C GLY A 716 -13.19 -3.22 -17.60
N TYR A 717 -13.91 -3.79 -18.56
CA TYR A 717 -14.94 -3.13 -19.34
C TYR A 717 -16.18 -4.00 -19.41
N SER A 718 -17.33 -3.48 -19.00
CA SER A 718 -18.61 -4.17 -19.13
C SER A 718 -19.65 -3.24 -19.74
N MET A 719 -20.22 -3.65 -20.87
CA MET A 719 -21.30 -2.95 -21.55
C MET A 719 -22.53 -3.84 -21.67
N SER A 720 -23.67 -3.29 -21.29
CA SER A 720 -25.01 -3.90 -21.42
C SER A 720 -25.88 -3.06 -22.37
N THR A 721 -27.11 -3.51 -22.57
CA THR A 721 -28.16 -2.76 -23.28
C THR A 721 -29.50 -2.96 -22.57
N ASN A 722 -30.56 -2.30 -23.04
CA ASN A 722 -31.95 -2.53 -22.64
C ASN A 722 -32.25 -2.28 -21.14
N HIS A 723 -31.62 -1.27 -20.54
CA HIS A 723 -32.01 -0.76 -19.23
C HIS A 723 -32.03 0.78 -19.24
N PRO A 724 -32.87 1.42 -18.40
CA PRO A 724 -32.88 2.87 -18.26
C PRO A 724 -31.51 3.42 -17.88
N HIS A 725 -31.20 4.62 -18.35
CA HIS A 725 -29.96 5.34 -18.03
C HIS A 725 -29.74 5.41 -16.52
N CYS A 726 -28.54 5.05 -16.06
CA CYS A 726 -28.15 4.97 -14.65
C CYS A 726 -28.87 3.92 -13.79
N SER A 727 -29.79 3.14 -14.35
CA SER A 727 -30.34 1.97 -13.67
C SER A 727 -29.37 0.81 -13.87
N PHE A 728 -28.76 0.32 -12.80
CA PHE A 728 -27.78 -0.77 -12.92
C PHE A 728 -28.45 -2.10 -13.32
N PRO A 729 -28.01 -2.76 -14.39
CA PRO A 729 -28.60 -4.01 -14.87
C PRO A 729 -27.99 -5.23 -14.19
N ASP A 730 -28.82 -6.25 -13.94
CA ASP A 730 -28.40 -7.48 -13.26
C ASP A 730 -27.28 -8.22 -13.99
N GLN A 731 -27.21 -8.13 -15.32
CA GLN A 731 -26.20 -8.81 -16.14
C GLN A 731 -24.77 -8.30 -15.89
N GLN A 732 -24.59 -7.11 -15.32
CA GLN A 732 -23.29 -6.51 -15.00
C GLN A 732 -22.90 -6.68 -13.53
N ARG A 733 -23.78 -7.27 -12.70
CA ARG A 733 -23.58 -7.35 -11.24
C ARG A 733 -22.34 -8.16 -10.87
N ASP A 734 -22.16 -9.32 -11.48
CA ASP A 734 -21.03 -10.19 -11.17
C ASP A 734 -19.69 -9.56 -11.56
N ASP A 735 -19.67 -8.80 -12.66
CA ASP A 735 -18.49 -8.05 -13.09
C ASP A 735 -18.11 -6.98 -12.07
N LEU A 736 -19.11 -6.21 -11.62
CA LEU A 736 -18.92 -5.20 -10.58
C LEU A 736 -18.44 -5.82 -9.27
N PHE A 737 -19.10 -6.89 -8.83
CA PHE A 737 -18.77 -7.54 -7.57
C PHE A 737 -17.39 -8.18 -7.62
N ALA A 738 -16.95 -8.73 -8.75
CA ALA A 738 -15.58 -9.22 -8.88
C ALA A 738 -14.55 -8.11 -8.61
N PHE A 739 -14.72 -6.93 -9.18
CA PHE A 739 -13.81 -5.80 -8.95
C PHE A 739 -13.89 -5.27 -7.52
N VAL A 740 -15.09 -5.11 -6.96
CA VAL A 740 -15.26 -4.67 -5.57
C VAL A 740 -14.64 -5.68 -4.60
N ASN A 741 -14.89 -6.97 -4.80
CA ASN A 741 -14.35 -8.05 -3.99
C ASN A 741 -12.82 -8.07 -4.01
N ARG A 742 -12.21 -7.91 -5.20
CA ARG A 742 -10.75 -7.90 -5.33
C ARG A 742 -10.11 -6.66 -4.71
N PHE A 743 -10.56 -5.48 -5.13
CA PHE A 743 -9.83 -4.24 -4.85
C PHE A 743 -10.22 -3.61 -3.51
N LEU A 744 -11.46 -3.81 -3.06
CA LEU A 744 -11.96 -3.26 -1.80
C LEU A 744 -12.00 -4.30 -0.67
N LEU A 745 -12.43 -5.54 -0.96
CA LEU A 745 -12.51 -6.59 0.07
C LEU A 745 -11.27 -7.50 0.14
N GLY A 746 -10.31 -7.35 -0.78
CA GLY A 746 -9.05 -8.11 -0.76
C GLY A 746 -9.19 -9.59 -1.11
N MET A 747 -10.29 -9.99 -1.73
CA MET A 747 -10.54 -11.37 -2.15
C MET A 747 -9.75 -11.73 -3.40
N ASP A 748 -9.33 -12.99 -3.50
CA ASP A 748 -8.70 -13.54 -4.70
C ASP A 748 -9.77 -13.99 -5.70
N VAL A 749 -10.20 -13.07 -6.58
CA VAL A 749 -11.25 -13.30 -7.57
C VAL A 749 -10.80 -12.86 -8.96
N ASN A 750 -11.27 -13.57 -9.99
CA ASN A 750 -10.97 -13.25 -11.38
C ASN A 750 -11.70 -11.97 -11.81
N THR A 751 -10.95 -10.98 -12.28
CA THR A 751 -11.47 -9.69 -12.78
C THR A 751 -11.16 -9.47 -14.26
N THR A 752 -10.95 -10.54 -15.03
CA THR A 752 -10.80 -10.49 -16.49
C THR A 752 -12.16 -10.25 -17.14
N VAL A 753 -12.62 -9.00 -17.13
CA VAL A 753 -13.94 -8.61 -17.65
C VAL A 753 -13.75 -7.73 -18.89
N GLN A 754 -14.09 -8.24 -20.07
CA GLN A 754 -14.08 -7.50 -21.34
C GLN A 754 -15.36 -7.81 -22.11
N LYS A 755 -16.50 -7.32 -21.62
CA LYS A 755 -17.83 -7.60 -22.18
C LYS A 755 -18.33 -6.41 -22.97
N ASN A 756 -18.64 -6.63 -24.25
CA ASN A 756 -19.28 -5.67 -25.13
C ASN A 756 -20.67 -6.14 -25.56
N TYR A 757 -21.47 -5.22 -26.09
CA TYR A 757 -22.75 -5.57 -26.71
C TYR A 757 -22.51 -6.06 -28.14
N ALA A 758 -23.10 -7.20 -28.52
CA ALA A 758 -22.90 -7.84 -29.82
C ALA A 758 -23.23 -6.93 -31.02
N GLY A 759 -24.11 -5.94 -30.85
CA GLY A 759 -24.44 -4.95 -31.89
C GLY A 759 -23.42 -3.83 -32.08
N ILE A 760 -22.32 -3.81 -31.30
CA ILE A 760 -21.27 -2.79 -31.39
C ILE A 760 -19.92 -3.48 -31.50
N ALA A 761 -19.28 -3.31 -32.66
CA ALA A 761 -17.93 -3.77 -32.92
C ALA A 761 -17.00 -2.56 -33.09
N PHE A 762 -15.77 -2.68 -32.57
CA PHE A 762 -14.73 -1.69 -32.72
C PHE A 762 -13.50 -2.36 -33.36
N ASP A 763 -13.07 -1.83 -34.51
CA ASP A 763 -11.77 -2.17 -35.10
C ASP A 763 -10.75 -1.13 -34.65
N SER A 764 -9.75 -1.57 -33.89
CA SER A 764 -8.70 -0.69 -33.37
C SER A 764 -7.65 -0.32 -34.42
N LYS A 765 -7.53 -1.06 -35.53
CA LYS A 765 -6.43 -0.87 -36.50
C LYS A 765 -6.32 0.54 -37.08
N PRO A 766 -7.42 1.27 -37.41
CA PRO A 766 -7.32 2.64 -37.91
C PRO A 766 -6.91 3.66 -36.83
N TRP A 767 -7.07 3.31 -35.55
CA TRP A 767 -6.98 4.23 -34.43
C TRP A 767 -5.74 4.04 -33.56
N VAL A 768 -5.22 2.81 -33.51
CA VAL A 768 -4.07 2.41 -32.70
C VAL A 768 -2.95 2.00 -33.66
N ASN A 769 -2.13 2.98 -34.03
CA ASN A 769 -0.99 2.81 -34.96
C ASN A 769 0.36 2.65 -34.23
N TRP A 770 0.32 2.39 -32.93
CA TRP A 770 1.48 2.22 -32.06
C TRP A 770 1.50 0.81 -31.45
N GLN A 771 2.69 0.38 -31.05
CA GLN A 771 2.90 -0.94 -30.45
C GLN A 771 2.79 -0.87 -28.93
N VAL A 772 2.25 -1.93 -28.33
CA VAL A 772 2.20 -2.08 -26.86
C VAL A 772 3.55 -2.63 -26.39
N PRO A 773 4.34 -1.89 -25.60
CA PRO A 773 5.57 -2.43 -25.03
C PRO A 773 5.25 -3.44 -23.93
N THR A 774 6.23 -4.25 -23.56
CA THR A 774 6.27 -4.85 -22.22
C THR A 774 7.11 -3.91 -21.37
N LEU A 775 6.49 -3.23 -20.42
CA LEU A 775 7.20 -2.35 -19.50
C LEU A 775 7.99 -3.24 -18.55
N THR A 776 9.32 -3.15 -18.65
CA THR A 776 10.23 -3.91 -17.80
C THR A 776 10.34 -3.30 -16.42
#